data_AF-A0A6H5J6U1-F1
#
_entry.id   AF-A0A6H5J6U1-F1
#
_cell.length_a   1.000
_cell.length_b   1.000
_cell.length_c   1.000
_cell.angle_alpha   90.00
_cell.angle_beta   90.00
_cell.angle_gamma   90.00
#
_symmetry.space_group_name_H-M   'P 1'
#
loop_
_entity.id
_entity.type
_entity.pdbx_description
1 polymer ?
#
loop_
_entity_poly.entity_id
_entity_poly.type
_entity_poly.pdbx_seq_one_letter_code
_entity_poly.pdbx_strand_id
1 'polypeptide(L)'
;MDSNGPAQEGDNKVPGVPSSQNKYSIAVNTMLAARKRRMHQHFDDFVQCYFDSRAKDVTFGSNLPEYESNNATGLDSFRDDLVKFSRYNSLKPLATLNYSSDIFYHSTIVSSIEFDKDNEFFAIAGVTKRIKVFDYNTVVQGNVDLHYPCIEMTSSSKISCVSWNSFHKSTLASSDYEGTVSIWDSVTGQKTKAYHEHEKRCWSIDFNDVDTRLIASGSDDARVKLWSLNMDHSVASLEAKANVCCVKFNPESSCHLAFGSADHCVHYYDLRNMKEPLSLFKGHKKAVSYVKFVNKNELVSASTDSQLKMWNIKNPNCLRSLVGHVNEKNFVGLATDGDYVACGSENNALYVYYKGLSKQLFSYKFFAAKSILEVQERREDDLNEFVSAVCWKQSSNVVVAANSQAISNSVKLPEEVDRLLRVASTNCSGTEDYPGQRIIEKVAASGYVDIIASSIECDEPATLHRTTPVHHAAKTRFSNWQLAARQLLKIYGNFRVNYIAEESGLTHMHVACMCGVVDIVEECLNLGHDVDRRVTETGDSLVHLSVEHSQAEMFAFLLRRGIDINATNRQGSTPLHLLGQRIYDDDFAEIFFRLIDDDDSQKVQIDLQDENGNTALHAAVDHKHQRLMKLLLRRGADTNIANAKGETFLHVLCWQHIDNDISELLFEIADEKNRPVLIDAQDEKGNAPLHLALEGGSKVTAELLLKRGADLDLKNNDGSTALHVICKRAMYWEDGLPEWFFKINQNLLRTIRVDARDNFGKTPLELALSDGNETLVRLLLKNGADVNLANCDGSVPLHLASAKEGDYKNLLEVIFELGKEKNQLVQVDARDKKGRTPLHRALTSECKIESVRLLLDNGADISAVDDEGLTPLHYISEPLDLSVHEKIPYVSNDNKLVIDRAAIGDRQSELNFNYSLGISSTQTTQISTAQSSSSEREINKRTYKNYSPEQLLLAIKTVAEQKMSPTAAAEANGIPSRTLYDKLTKYGIPTPKKRKSDKVSKPISSRGKNP
;
A
#
# COMPACT_ATOMS: atom_id res chain seq x y z
N MET A 1 22.33 58.17 35.68
CA MET A 1 21.01 58.78 35.91
C MET A 1 20.01 57.65 35.87
N ASP A 2 19.35 57.45 37.02
CA ASP A 2 18.19 56.57 37.22
C ASP A 2 17.14 56.77 36.09
N SER A 3 16.27 55.85 35.71
CA SER A 3 15.35 55.10 36.58
C SER A 3 14.42 54.17 35.75
N ASN A 4 14.08 52.99 36.32
CA ASN A 4 12.79 52.26 36.28
C ASN A 4 12.23 51.79 34.91
N GLY A 5 12.03 50.50 34.59
CA GLY A 5 11.27 49.43 35.26
C GLY A 5 10.74 48.41 34.20
N PRO A 6 9.96 47.36 34.52
CA PRO A 6 10.43 45.96 34.50
C PRO A 6 9.90 45.04 33.37
N ALA A 7 10.38 43.79 33.44
CA ALA A 7 10.28 42.64 32.54
C ALA A 7 8.87 42.16 32.08
N GLN A 8 8.82 41.62 30.86
CA GLN A 8 7.94 40.52 30.48
C GLN A 8 8.73 39.47 29.68
N GLU A 9 8.57 38.21 30.08
CA GLU A 9 9.15 37.01 29.49
C GLU A 9 8.73 36.84 28.02
N GLY A 10 9.72 36.67 27.14
CA GLY A 10 9.53 36.31 25.74
C GLY A 10 9.93 34.85 25.50
N ASP A 11 8.92 34.04 25.20
CA ASP A 11 9.02 32.66 24.71
C ASP A 11 10.01 32.54 23.54
N ASN A 12 11.14 31.86 23.77
CA ASN A 12 12.02 31.39 22.69
C ASN A 12 11.45 30.10 22.10
N LYS A 13 10.57 30.21 21.10
CA LYS A 13 10.27 29.12 20.16
C LYS A 13 10.87 29.41 18.79
N VAL A 14 11.98 28.74 18.51
CA VAL A 14 12.54 28.57 17.17
C VAL A 14 11.49 27.86 16.30
N PRO A 15 11.16 28.34 15.08
CA PRO A 15 10.27 27.62 14.18
C PRO A 15 10.95 26.33 13.72
N GLY A 16 10.37 25.18 14.09
CA GLY A 16 10.85 23.87 13.69
C GLY A 16 10.83 23.69 12.17
N VAL A 17 11.97 23.28 11.62
CA VAL A 17 12.08 22.78 10.25
C VAL A 17 11.24 21.49 10.15
N PRO A 18 10.25 21.38 9.25
CA PRO A 18 9.45 20.16 9.14
C PRO A 18 10.30 19.03 8.57
N SER A 19 10.20 17.86 9.22
CA SER A 19 10.86 16.61 8.84
C SER A 19 10.53 16.19 7.40
N SER A 20 11.49 15.57 6.71
CA SER A 20 11.42 15.10 5.33
C SER A 20 10.22 14.17 5.04
N GLN A 21 9.76 13.41 6.03
CA GLN A 21 8.57 12.54 5.94
C GLN A 21 7.27 13.33 5.70
N ASN A 22 7.13 14.54 6.25
CA ASN A 22 5.93 15.37 6.07
C ASN A 22 5.87 16.05 4.68
N LYS A 23 7.03 16.25 4.02
CA LYS A 23 7.06 16.77 2.64
C LYS A 23 6.59 15.73 1.62
N TYR A 24 6.95 14.46 1.84
CA TYR A 24 6.55 13.35 0.96
C TYR A 24 5.04 13.03 1.06
N SER A 25 4.46 13.01 2.27
CA SER A 25 3.03 12.74 2.45
C SER A 25 2.13 13.85 1.87
N ILE A 26 2.56 15.11 1.99
CA ILE A 26 1.86 16.27 1.41
C ILE A 26 1.99 16.25 -0.12
N ALA A 27 3.16 15.97 -0.68
CA ALA A 27 3.37 15.89 -2.12
C ALA A 27 2.53 14.78 -2.79
N VAL A 28 2.46 13.59 -2.19
CA VAL A 28 1.65 12.48 -2.69
C VAL A 28 0.15 12.81 -2.67
N ASN A 29 -0.34 13.45 -1.61
CA ASN A 29 -1.74 13.88 -1.50
C ASN A 29 -2.11 14.99 -2.49
N THR A 30 -1.22 15.96 -2.72
CA THR A 30 -1.41 17.02 -3.73
C THR A 30 -1.42 16.45 -5.16
N MET A 31 -0.58 15.46 -5.45
CA MET A 31 -0.53 14.82 -6.77
C MET A 31 -1.73 13.91 -7.07
N LEU A 32 -2.21 13.15 -6.08
CA LEU A 32 -3.43 12.35 -6.23
C LEU A 32 -4.67 13.24 -6.46
N ALA A 33 -4.73 14.39 -5.78
CA ALA A 33 -5.76 15.40 -5.99
C ALA A 33 -5.68 16.01 -7.41
N ALA A 34 -4.48 16.33 -7.91
CA ALA A 34 -4.28 16.83 -9.27
C ALA A 34 -4.69 15.80 -10.34
N ARG A 35 -4.35 14.53 -10.16
CA ARG A 35 -4.77 13.43 -11.05
C ARG A 35 -6.29 13.21 -11.02
N LYS A 36 -6.90 13.22 -9.83
CA LYS A 36 -8.37 13.17 -9.72
C LYS A 36 -8.99 14.34 -10.48
N ARG A 37 -8.53 15.57 -10.28
CA ARG A 37 -9.03 16.74 -11.02
C ARG A 37 -8.90 16.57 -12.53
N ARG A 38 -7.75 16.10 -13.04
CA ARG A 38 -7.53 15.85 -14.47
C ARG A 38 -8.47 14.77 -15.01
N MET A 39 -8.63 13.63 -14.31
CA MET A 39 -9.60 12.60 -14.69
C MET A 39 -11.03 13.14 -14.75
N HIS A 40 -11.42 13.98 -13.78
CA HIS A 40 -12.74 14.61 -13.77
C HIS A 40 -12.91 15.61 -14.93
N GLN A 41 -11.88 16.38 -15.29
CA GLN A 41 -11.92 17.31 -16.42
C GLN A 41 -12.14 16.63 -17.78
N HIS A 42 -11.64 15.39 -17.92
CA HIS A 42 -11.78 14.58 -19.13
C HIS A 42 -12.86 13.50 -19.02
N PHE A 43 -13.65 13.48 -17.94
CA PHE A 43 -14.63 12.42 -17.69
C PHE A 43 -15.65 12.30 -18.83
N ASP A 44 -16.22 13.43 -19.26
CA ASP A 44 -17.20 13.45 -20.36
C ASP A 44 -16.59 12.96 -21.69
N ASP A 45 -15.34 13.32 -21.98
CA ASP A 45 -14.62 12.85 -23.17
C ASP A 45 -14.41 11.32 -23.11
N PHE A 46 -14.06 10.78 -21.94
CA PHE A 46 -13.92 9.33 -21.75
C PHE A 46 -15.25 8.60 -21.87
N VAL A 47 -16.33 9.17 -21.34
CA VAL A 47 -17.68 8.62 -21.48
C VAL A 47 -18.04 8.54 -22.97
N GLN A 48 -17.76 9.60 -23.73
CA GLN A 48 -17.98 9.59 -25.18
C GLN A 48 -17.11 8.55 -25.89
N CYS A 49 -15.82 8.47 -25.57
CA CYS A 49 -14.91 7.47 -26.17
C CYS A 49 -15.34 6.04 -25.87
N TYR A 50 -15.81 5.79 -24.64
CA TYR A 50 -16.36 4.50 -24.24
C TYR A 50 -17.59 4.16 -25.08
N PHE A 51 -18.53 5.09 -25.22
CA PHE A 51 -19.73 4.86 -26.01
C PHE A 51 -19.45 4.73 -27.50
N ASP A 52 -18.52 5.51 -28.07
CA ASP A 52 -18.12 5.40 -29.48
C ASP A 52 -17.47 4.04 -29.76
N SER A 53 -16.63 3.55 -28.84
CA SER A 53 -16.00 2.22 -28.93
C SER A 53 -17.04 1.10 -28.80
N ARG A 54 -17.99 1.23 -27.86
CA ARG A 54 -19.08 0.26 -27.67
C ARG A 54 -20.13 0.29 -28.77
N ALA A 55 -20.41 1.45 -29.37
CA ALA A 55 -21.38 1.58 -30.44
C ALA A 55 -20.94 0.79 -31.67
N LYS A 56 -19.64 0.72 -31.95
CA LYS A 56 -19.06 -0.10 -33.03
C LYS A 56 -19.27 -1.60 -32.78
N ASP A 57 -19.09 -2.06 -31.55
CA ASP A 57 -19.37 -3.46 -31.15
C ASP A 57 -20.85 -3.83 -31.33
N VAL A 58 -21.76 -2.89 -31.06
CA VAL A 58 -23.22 -3.10 -31.14
C VAL A 58 -23.75 -3.01 -32.57
N THR A 59 -23.13 -2.18 -33.43
CA THR A 59 -23.59 -1.97 -34.82
C THR A 59 -23.04 -2.98 -35.81
N PHE A 60 -21.84 -3.52 -35.60
CA PHE A 60 -21.18 -4.47 -36.53
C PHE A 60 -20.99 -5.88 -35.93
N GLY A 61 -21.72 -6.21 -34.86
CA GLY A 61 -21.70 -7.53 -34.24
C GLY A 61 -21.83 -8.65 -35.27
N SER A 62 -20.78 -9.46 -35.38
CA SER A 62 -20.71 -10.74 -36.10
C SER A 62 -21.04 -10.72 -37.60
N ASN A 63 -20.38 -9.90 -38.42
CA ASN A 63 -20.32 -10.11 -39.89
C ASN A 63 -19.10 -9.40 -40.55
N LEU A 64 -17.91 -9.54 -39.98
CA LEU A 64 -16.66 -9.17 -40.68
C LEU A 64 -15.91 -10.45 -41.06
N PRO A 65 -15.38 -10.58 -42.30
CA PRO A 65 -14.63 -11.75 -42.74
C PRO A 65 -13.41 -12.01 -41.85
N GLU A 66 -13.12 -13.27 -41.58
CA GLU A 66 -12.08 -13.83 -40.67
C GLU A 66 -10.63 -13.37 -40.91
N TYR A 67 -10.36 -12.42 -41.80
CA TYR A 67 -9.01 -11.95 -42.10
C TYR A 67 -8.61 -10.65 -41.38
N GLU A 68 -9.54 -9.93 -40.73
CA GLU A 68 -9.25 -8.70 -39.96
C GLU A 68 -9.54 -8.82 -38.45
N SER A 69 -9.83 -10.03 -37.93
CA SER A 69 -10.07 -10.23 -36.50
C SER A 69 -8.77 -10.34 -35.70
N ASN A 70 -8.04 -9.24 -35.58
CA ASN A 70 -7.12 -9.09 -34.45
C ASN A 70 -7.95 -8.74 -33.20
N ASN A 71 -8.08 -9.73 -32.33
CA ASN A 71 -8.70 -9.76 -31.00
C ASN A 71 -8.51 -8.50 -30.13
N ALA A 72 -9.24 -7.43 -30.41
CA ALA A 72 -9.40 -6.31 -29.48
C ALA A 72 -10.88 -5.94 -29.41
N THR A 73 -11.50 -6.19 -28.26
CA THR A 73 -12.87 -5.76 -27.98
C THR A 73 -12.92 -4.22 -27.88
N GLY A 74 -14.07 -3.58 -28.05
CA GLY A 74 -14.19 -2.12 -27.83
C GLY A 74 -13.72 -1.66 -26.43
N LEU A 75 -13.67 -2.57 -25.45
CA LEU A 75 -13.07 -2.34 -24.14
C LEU A 75 -11.53 -2.29 -24.18
N ASP A 76 -10.88 -3.08 -25.01
CA ASP A 76 -9.43 -3.06 -25.16
C ASP A 76 -8.98 -1.74 -25.80
N SER A 77 -9.71 -1.23 -26.79
CA SER A 77 -9.48 0.11 -27.34
C SER A 77 -9.63 1.20 -26.29
N PHE A 78 -10.70 1.15 -25.48
CA PHE A 78 -10.91 2.12 -24.40
C PHE A 78 -9.83 2.03 -23.30
N ARG A 79 -9.35 0.81 -23.02
CA ARG A 79 -8.23 0.59 -22.11
C ARG A 79 -6.96 1.23 -22.65
N ASP A 80 -6.66 1.04 -23.92
CA ASP A 80 -5.50 1.65 -24.56
C ASP A 80 -5.59 3.18 -24.56
N ASP A 81 -6.79 3.75 -24.72
CA ASP A 81 -7.03 5.19 -24.57
C ASP A 81 -6.72 5.69 -23.15
N LEU A 82 -7.11 4.94 -22.12
CA LEU A 82 -6.79 5.28 -20.73
C LEU A 82 -5.29 5.19 -20.43
N VAL A 83 -4.61 4.18 -20.97
CA VAL A 83 -3.16 4.01 -20.83
C VAL A 83 -2.42 5.16 -21.52
N LYS A 84 -2.80 5.50 -22.76
CA LYS A 84 -2.18 6.61 -23.49
C LYS A 84 -2.49 7.96 -22.86
N PHE A 85 -3.70 8.18 -22.34
CA PHE A 85 -3.99 9.40 -21.59
C PHE A 85 -3.11 9.59 -20.35
N SER A 86 -2.88 8.50 -19.62
CA SER A 86 -2.13 8.51 -18.35
C SER A 86 -0.61 8.46 -18.53
N ARG A 87 -0.11 8.08 -19.71
CA ARG A 87 1.33 7.94 -20.00
C ARG A 87 2.16 9.21 -19.72
N TYR A 88 1.61 10.39 -20.00
CA TYR A 88 2.26 11.68 -19.79
C TYR A 88 1.43 12.63 -18.93
N ASN A 89 2.08 13.45 -18.10
CA ASN A 89 1.40 14.38 -17.19
C ASN A 89 1.93 15.82 -17.21
N SER A 90 3.11 16.05 -17.76
CA SER A 90 3.79 17.33 -17.76
C SER A 90 4.90 17.33 -18.79
N LEU A 91 5.43 18.51 -19.03
CA LEU A 91 6.53 18.78 -19.93
C LEU A 91 7.70 19.31 -19.08
N LYS A 92 8.87 18.67 -19.19
CA LYS A 92 10.09 19.08 -18.49
C LYS A 92 11.08 19.70 -19.48
N PRO A 93 11.50 20.96 -19.30
CA PRO A 93 12.55 21.54 -20.15
C PRO A 93 13.87 20.76 -19.94
N LEU A 94 14.51 20.42 -21.05
CA LEU A 94 15.82 19.76 -21.11
C LEU A 94 16.93 20.78 -21.38
N ALA A 95 16.72 21.66 -22.35
CA ALA A 95 17.67 22.67 -22.76
C ALA A 95 16.93 23.87 -23.36
N THR A 96 17.51 25.06 -23.22
CA THR A 96 17.01 26.30 -23.80
C THR A 96 18.06 26.87 -24.75
N LEU A 97 17.69 27.01 -26.01
CA LEU A 97 18.53 27.56 -27.06
C LEU A 97 18.08 28.99 -27.36
N ASN A 98 19.01 29.92 -27.42
CA ASN A 98 18.76 31.24 -27.95
C ASN A 98 19.22 31.32 -29.42
N TYR A 99 18.26 31.40 -30.35
CA TYR A 99 18.55 31.44 -31.78
C TYR A 99 19.14 32.80 -32.24
N SER A 100 19.04 33.86 -31.42
CA SER A 100 19.65 35.18 -31.67
C SER A 100 20.80 35.50 -30.71
N SER A 101 22.02 35.56 -31.25
CA SER A 101 23.18 36.24 -30.65
C SER A 101 23.36 37.67 -31.17
N ASP A 102 22.62 38.06 -32.21
CA ASP A 102 22.80 39.34 -32.93
C ASP A 102 21.73 40.37 -32.53
N ILE A 103 22.19 41.44 -31.87
CA ILE A 103 21.40 42.57 -31.33
C ILE A 103 20.71 43.41 -32.44
N PHE A 104 21.01 43.15 -33.72
CA PHE A 104 20.66 44.02 -34.85
C PHE A 104 19.42 43.61 -35.65
N TYR A 105 18.73 42.51 -35.33
CA TYR A 105 17.54 42.06 -36.06
C TYR A 105 16.24 42.37 -35.30
N HIS A 106 15.29 43.06 -35.95
CA HIS A 106 13.99 43.42 -35.36
C HIS A 106 12.95 42.26 -35.30
N SER A 107 13.24 41.11 -35.90
CA SER A 107 12.37 39.92 -35.81
C SER A 107 13.23 38.65 -35.91
N THR A 108 13.09 37.76 -34.93
CA THR A 108 13.91 36.54 -34.77
C THR A 108 13.06 35.26 -34.84
N ILE A 109 11.87 35.34 -35.45
CA ILE A 109 10.90 34.25 -35.53
C ILE A 109 11.51 33.02 -36.21
N VAL A 110 11.51 31.90 -35.49
CA VAL A 110 11.76 30.57 -36.03
C VAL A 110 10.51 30.10 -36.75
N SER A 111 10.59 29.83 -38.05
CA SER A 111 9.43 29.41 -38.84
C SER A 111 9.32 27.88 -38.94
N SER A 112 10.43 27.16 -38.83
CA SER A 112 10.46 25.71 -39.02
C SER A 112 11.63 25.06 -38.29
N ILE A 113 11.37 23.86 -37.75
CA ILE A 113 12.34 23.00 -37.08
C ILE A 113 12.14 21.61 -37.64
N GLU A 114 13.22 20.94 -38.06
CA GLU A 114 13.15 19.56 -38.56
C GLU A 114 14.38 18.78 -38.10
N PHE A 115 14.18 17.51 -37.72
CA PHE A 115 15.27 16.58 -37.41
C PHE A 115 15.81 15.94 -38.69
N ASP A 116 17.07 15.54 -38.66
CA ASP A 116 17.63 14.65 -39.65
C ASP A 116 17.08 13.22 -39.50
N LYS A 117 17.39 12.37 -40.47
CA LYS A 117 16.97 10.97 -40.51
C LYS A 117 17.27 10.20 -39.21
N ASP A 118 18.47 10.41 -38.65
CA ASP A 118 18.94 9.63 -37.50
C ASP A 118 18.56 10.28 -36.16
N ASN A 119 17.95 11.48 -36.21
CA ASN A 119 17.62 12.32 -35.05
C ASN A 119 18.86 12.71 -34.20
N GLU A 120 20.02 12.79 -34.83
CA GLU A 120 21.28 13.27 -34.25
C GLU A 120 21.39 14.78 -34.39
N PHE A 121 20.90 15.33 -35.50
CA PHE A 121 20.93 16.73 -35.82
C PHE A 121 19.52 17.28 -35.98
N PHE A 122 19.35 18.57 -35.70
CA PHE A 122 18.14 19.28 -36.05
C PHE A 122 18.48 20.64 -36.63
N ALA A 123 17.72 21.02 -37.65
CA ALA A 123 17.82 22.31 -38.31
C ALA A 123 16.76 23.26 -37.76
N ILE A 124 17.16 24.50 -37.49
CA ILE A 124 16.28 25.61 -37.17
C ILE A 124 16.39 26.64 -38.28
N ALA A 125 15.25 27.06 -38.84
CA ALA A 125 15.20 28.10 -39.86
C ALA A 125 14.10 29.11 -39.58
N GLY A 126 14.25 30.31 -40.13
CA GLY A 126 13.26 31.36 -39.94
C GLY A 126 13.53 32.65 -40.71
N VAL A 127 12.99 33.75 -40.17
CA VAL A 127 13.03 35.07 -40.81
C VAL A 127 14.41 35.72 -40.79
N THR A 128 15.37 35.13 -40.08
CA THR A 128 16.79 35.54 -40.05
C THR A 128 17.56 35.16 -41.31
N LYS A 129 16.89 34.50 -42.28
CA LYS A 129 17.47 34.02 -43.55
C LYS A 129 18.59 32.99 -43.39
N ARG A 130 18.71 32.40 -42.20
CA ARG A 130 19.74 31.41 -41.87
C ARG A 130 19.06 30.09 -41.53
N ILE A 131 19.69 28.99 -41.90
CA ILE A 131 19.40 27.64 -41.42
C ILE A 131 20.57 27.23 -40.54
N LYS A 132 20.30 26.99 -39.27
CA LYS A 132 21.30 26.58 -38.28
C LYS A 132 21.09 25.12 -37.92
N VAL A 133 22.12 24.30 -38.07
CA VAL A 133 22.10 22.86 -37.74
C VAL A 133 22.81 22.66 -36.42
N PHE A 134 22.17 21.98 -35.48
CA PHE A 134 22.69 21.69 -34.15
C PHE A 134 22.76 20.19 -33.91
N ASP A 135 23.80 19.75 -33.20
CA ASP A 135 23.88 18.41 -32.61
C ASP A 135 22.99 18.34 -31.36
N TYR A 136 22.00 17.46 -31.40
CA TYR A 136 21.04 17.26 -30.33
C TYR A 136 21.66 16.82 -29.00
N ASN A 137 22.63 15.90 -29.02
CA ASN A 137 23.22 15.37 -27.78
C ASN A 137 24.03 16.44 -27.06
N THR A 138 24.80 17.23 -27.83
CA THR A 138 25.55 18.37 -27.32
C THR A 138 24.63 19.42 -26.70
N VAL A 139 23.46 19.67 -27.30
CA VAL A 139 22.48 20.62 -26.76
C VAL A 139 21.89 20.15 -25.42
N VAL A 140 21.58 18.87 -25.28
CA VAL A 140 20.88 18.36 -24.07
C VAL A 140 21.83 18.04 -22.91
N GLN A 141 23.09 17.68 -23.19
CA GLN A 141 24.08 17.36 -22.15
C GLN A 141 24.86 18.59 -21.65
N GLY A 142 24.90 19.68 -22.44
CA GLY A 142 25.64 20.88 -22.09
C GLY A 142 25.00 21.66 -20.93
N ASN A 143 25.77 21.93 -19.86
CA ASN A 143 25.38 22.82 -18.77
C ASN A 143 25.53 24.33 -19.14
N VAL A 144 25.53 24.67 -20.43
CA VAL A 144 25.88 26.00 -20.93
C VAL A 144 24.69 26.59 -21.67
N ASP A 145 24.26 27.81 -21.30
CA ASP A 145 23.11 28.49 -21.90
C ASP A 145 23.34 28.94 -23.38
N LEU A 146 24.58 28.83 -23.87
CA LEU A 146 24.97 29.19 -25.24
C LEU A 146 25.42 27.95 -26.02
N HIS A 147 24.68 27.62 -27.08
CA HIS A 147 25.02 26.55 -28.01
C HIS A 147 25.31 27.12 -29.41
N TYR A 148 26.41 26.66 -30.01
CA TYR A 148 26.80 27.07 -31.36
C TYR A 148 26.30 26.05 -32.40
N PRO A 149 25.81 26.50 -33.56
CA PRO A 149 25.45 25.59 -34.64
C PRO A 149 26.70 24.91 -35.20
N CYS A 150 26.57 23.63 -35.53
CA CYS A 150 27.61 22.88 -36.23
C CYS A 150 27.81 23.43 -37.64
N ILE A 151 26.70 23.77 -38.31
CA ILE A 151 26.67 24.25 -39.69
C ILE A 151 25.64 25.38 -39.80
N GLU A 152 25.98 26.39 -40.58
CA GLU A 152 25.09 27.52 -40.86
C GLU A 152 25.00 27.78 -42.37
N MET A 153 23.78 27.76 -42.91
CA MET A 153 23.49 28.02 -44.31
C MET A 153 22.73 29.34 -44.44
N THR A 154 23.13 30.20 -45.38
CA THR A 154 22.53 31.54 -45.54
C THR A 154 21.76 31.65 -46.85
N SER A 155 20.50 32.08 -46.76
CA SER A 155 19.62 32.37 -47.90
C SER A 155 19.55 33.88 -48.18
N SER A 156 19.17 34.23 -49.41
CA SER A 156 18.94 35.61 -49.83
C SER A 156 17.64 36.20 -49.26
N SER A 157 16.65 35.33 -48.97
CA SER A 157 15.33 35.71 -48.44
C SER A 157 14.97 35.00 -47.13
N LYS A 158 13.89 35.45 -46.49
CA LYS A 158 13.34 34.88 -45.27
C LYS A 158 12.86 33.46 -45.55
N ILE A 159 13.25 32.52 -44.70
CA ILE A 159 12.90 31.11 -44.88
C ILE A 159 11.54 30.86 -44.22
N SER A 160 10.68 30.12 -44.92
CA SER A 160 9.35 29.77 -44.44
C SER A 160 9.32 28.36 -43.85
N CYS A 161 9.92 27.38 -44.53
CA CYS A 161 9.89 25.98 -44.13
C CYS A 161 11.21 25.28 -44.52
N VAL A 162 11.61 24.30 -43.72
CA VAL A 162 12.65 23.33 -44.06
C VAL A 162 12.09 21.92 -43.98
N SER A 163 12.59 21.03 -44.82
CA SER A 163 12.27 19.60 -44.79
C SER A 163 13.54 18.82 -45.07
N TRP A 164 13.81 17.82 -44.23
CA TRP A 164 14.99 16.96 -44.36
C TRP A 164 14.63 15.70 -45.14
N ASN A 165 15.55 15.23 -46.00
CA ASN A 165 15.34 13.99 -46.71
C ASN A 165 15.41 12.77 -45.76
N SER A 166 14.35 11.97 -45.75
CA SER A 166 14.21 10.81 -44.86
C SER A 166 15.17 9.65 -45.19
N PHE A 167 15.87 9.70 -46.33
CA PHE A 167 16.82 8.67 -46.75
C PHE A 167 18.26 9.17 -46.82
N HIS A 168 18.48 10.32 -47.47
CA HIS A 168 19.78 10.94 -47.66
C HIS A 168 20.06 12.01 -46.59
N LYS A 169 20.80 11.62 -45.55
CA LYS A 169 21.13 12.48 -44.39
C LYS A 169 21.75 13.84 -44.75
N SER A 170 22.52 13.94 -45.83
CA SER A 170 23.13 15.20 -46.25
C SER A 170 22.16 16.14 -46.98
N THR A 171 20.95 15.72 -47.35
CA THR A 171 20.08 16.50 -48.24
C THR A 171 18.98 17.20 -47.46
N LEU A 172 18.97 18.53 -47.50
CA LEU A 172 17.96 19.40 -46.87
C LEU A 172 17.32 20.30 -47.93
N ALA A 173 16.00 20.50 -47.85
CA ALA A 173 15.29 21.44 -48.70
C ALA A 173 14.71 22.60 -47.88
N SER A 174 14.65 23.78 -48.48
CA SER A 174 14.07 24.98 -47.87
C SER A 174 13.22 25.77 -48.86
N SER A 175 12.10 26.31 -48.40
CA SER A 175 11.30 27.31 -49.13
C SER A 175 11.46 28.71 -48.54
N ASP A 176 11.28 29.75 -49.36
CA ASP A 176 11.42 31.14 -48.92
C ASP A 176 10.31 32.09 -49.37
N TYR A 177 10.41 33.33 -48.89
CA TYR A 177 9.41 34.39 -49.09
C TYR A 177 9.35 34.95 -50.52
N GLU A 178 10.36 34.67 -51.36
CA GLU A 178 10.36 35.03 -52.77
C GLU A 178 9.84 33.89 -53.66
N GLY A 179 9.44 32.75 -53.07
CA GLY A 179 8.99 31.58 -53.83
C GLY A 179 10.11 30.65 -54.29
N THR A 180 11.34 30.86 -53.82
CA THR A 180 12.45 29.98 -54.18
C THR A 180 12.42 28.70 -53.35
N VAL A 181 12.59 27.56 -54.01
CA VAL A 181 12.86 26.27 -53.37
C VAL A 181 14.34 25.95 -53.55
N SER A 182 15.10 25.89 -52.45
CA SER A 182 16.54 25.57 -52.48
C SER A 182 16.81 24.19 -51.89
N ILE A 183 17.74 23.46 -52.50
CA ILE A 183 18.29 22.21 -51.99
C ILE A 183 19.71 22.47 -51.50
N TRP A 184 20.02 21.93 -50.33
CA TRP A 184 21.25 22.14 -49.61
C TRP A 184 21.91 20.81 -49.28
N ASP A 185 23.23 20.81 -49.28
CA ASP A 185 24.04 19.81 -48.60
C ASP A 185 24.26 20.25 -47.16
N SER A 186 23.61 19.58 -46.22
CA SER A 186 23.65 19.88 -44.79
C SER A 186 24.99 19.56 -44.14
N VAL A 187 25.90 18.83 -44.79
CA VAL A 187 27.25 18.51 -44.28
C VAL A 187 28.27 19.56 -44.72
N THR A 188 28.19 20.02 -45.98
CA THR A 188 29.10 21.04 -46.51
C THR A 188 28.57 22.47 -46.33
N GLY A 189 27.28 22.62 -46.03
CA GLY A 189 26.59 23.92 -45.96
C GLY A 189 26.38 24.57 -47.33
N GLN A 190 26.61 23.87 -48.43
CA GLN A 190 26.52 24.43 -49.78
C GLN A 190 25.12 24.24 -50.39
N LYS A 191 24.69 25.24 -51.16
CA LYS A 191 23.48 25.14 -51.97
C LYS A 191 23.77 24.33 -53.22
N THR A 192 23.03 23.23 -53.42
CA THR A 192 23.21 22.33 -54.58
C THR A 192 22.27 22.67 -55.73
N LYS A 193 21.01 23.04 -55.43
CA LYS A 193 20.01 23.46 -56.43
C LYS A 193 19.12 24.60 -55.93
N ALA A 194 18.55 25.36 -56.87
CA ALA A 194 17.54 26.38 -56.59
C ALA A 194 16.49 26.39 -57.72
N TYR A 195 15.22 26.37 -57.35
CA TYR A 195 14.09 26.42 -58.26
C TYR A 195 13.33 27.74 -58.08
N HIS A 196 13.08 28.45 -59.19
CA HIS A 196 12.52 29.80 -59.21
C HIS A 196 11.24 29.87 -60.05
N GLU A 197 10.26 28.99 -59.80
CA GLU A 197 8.99 29.00 -60.57
C GLU A 197 7.76 29.44 -59.79
N HIS A 198 7.80 29.48 -58.46
CA HIS A 198 6.69 30.09 -57.72
C HIS A 198 6.76 31.62 -57.87
N GLU A 199 5.60 32.23 -58.10
CA GLU A 199 5.49 33.68 -58.36
C GLU A 199 5.34 34.50 -57.08
N LYS A 200 5.09 33.81 -55.96
CA LYS A 200 4.86 34.38 -54.63
C LYS A 200 5.54 33.51 -53.57
N ARG A 201 5.50 33.98 -52.33
CA ARG A 201 5.97 33.25 -51.15
C ARG A 201 5.56 31.79 -51.18
N CYS A 202 6.56 30.92 -51.09
CA CYS A 202 6.36 29.51 -50.87
C CYS A 202 6.31 29.27 -49.35
N TRP A 203 5.20 28.74 -48.84
CA TRP A 203 4.98 28.58 -47.39
C TRP A 203 5.59 27.31 -46.82
N SER A 204 5.52 26.22 -47.57
CA SER A 204 5.84 24.90 -47.07
C SER A 204 6.48 24.06 -48.15
N ILE A 205 7.36 23.16 -47.71
CA ILE A 205 8.03 22.19 -48.54
C ILE A 205 8.06 20.85 -47.82
N ASP A 206 7.99 19.76 -48.57
CA ASP A 206 8.05 18.41 -48.00
C ASP A 206 8.72 17.42 -48.96
N PHE A 207 9.62 16.60 -48.42
CA PHE A 207 10.14 15.43 -49.11
C PHE A 207 9.11 14.29 -49.09
N ASN A 208 9.08 13.50 -50.17
CA ASN A 208 8.35 12.25 -50.17
C ASN A 208 9.19 11.15 -49.49
N ASP A 209 8.61 10.51 -48.47
CA ASP A 209 9.28 9.47 -47.68
C ASP A 209 9.55 8.18 -48.48
N VAL A 210 8.73 7.91 -49.51
CA VAL A 210 8.83 6.70 -50.34
C VAL A 210 9.67 6.95 -51.60
N ASP A 211 9.40 8.03 -52.33
CA ASP A 211 10.21 8.49 -53.45
C ASP A 211 11.09 9.67 -53.01
N THR A 212 12.28 9.34 -52.50
CA THR A 212 13.22 10.28 -51.87
C THR A 212 13.75 11.37 -52.82
N ARG A 213 13.46 11.29 -54.12
CA ARG A 213 13.82 12.30 -55.12
C ARG A 213 12.72 13.32 -55.38
N LEU A 214 11.51 13.07 -54.90
CA LEU A 214 10.34 13.88 -55.14
C LEU A 214 10.10 14.83 -53.95
N ILE A 215 9.81 16.09 -54.27
CA ILE A 215 9.53 17.15 -53.31
C ILE A 215 8.25 17.86 -53.73
N ALA A 216 7.44 18.29 -52.79
CA ALA A 216 6.28 19.13 -53.02
C ALA A 216 6.44 20.47 -52.32
N SER A 217 6.00 21.55 -52.95
CA SER A 217 5.99 22.89 -52.35
C SER A 217 4.65 23.58 -52.57
N GLY A 218 4.14 24.24 -51.52
CA GLY A 218 2.89 25.00 -51.54
C GLY A 218 3.14 26.50 -51.42
N SER A 219 2.38 27.32 -52.14
CA SER A 219 2.63 28.76 -52.27
C SER A 219 1.37 29.63 -52.26
N ASP A 220 1.57 30.93 -51.98
CA ASP A 220 0.58 32.00 -52.10
C ASP A 220 0.12 32.27 -53.55
N ASP A 221 0.80 31.69 -54.54
CA ASP A 221 0.37 31.71 -55.95
C ASP A 221 -0.76 30.72 -56.26
N ALA A 222 -1.33 30.10 -55.21
CA ALA A 222 -2.39 29.08 -55.28
C ALA A 222 -1.98 27.82 -56.07
N ARG A 223 -0.69 27.50 -56.09
CA ARG A 223 -0.18 26.27 -56.70
C ARG A 223 0.57 25.39 -55.71
N VAL A 224 0.46 24.08 -55.94
CA VAL A 224 1.42 23.10 -55.40
C VAL A 224 2.29 22.62 -56.55
N LYS A 225 3.60 22.80 -56.43
CA LYS A 225 4.57 22.32 -57.43
C LYS A 225 5.25 21.06 -56.93
N LEU A 226 5.47 20.12 -57.85
CA LEU A 226 6.23 18.90 -57.62
C LEU A 226 7.59 19.01 -58.31
N TRP A 227 8.65 18.65 -57.60
CA TRP A 227 10.02 18.77 -58.05
C TRP A 227 10.71 17.42 -57.97
N SER A 228 11.44 17.04 -59.01
CA SER A 228 12.38 15.94 -58.93
C SER A 228 13.79 16.49 -58.79
N LEU A 229 14.58 15.95 -57.87
CA LEU A 229 15.99 16.32 -57.70
C LEU A 229 16.82 16.15 -58.99
N ASN A 230 16.38 15.29 -59.90
CA ASN A 230 17.05 15.02 -61.17
C ASN A 230 16.66 15.99 -62.30
N MET A 231 15.67 16.84 -62.07
CA MET A 231 15.18 17.82 -63.04
C MET A 231 15.49 19.24 -62.55
N ASP A 232 15.55 20.17 -63.49
CA ASP A 232 15.80 21.60 -63.21
C ASP A 232 14.51 22.44 -63.19
N HIS A 233 13.38 21.82 -63.57
CA HIS A 233 12.05 22.42 -63.57
C HIS A 233 11.04 21.53 -62.82
N SER A 234 9.90 22.11 -62.44
CA SER A 234 8.82 21.35 -61.80
C SER A 234 8.29 20.26 -62.74
N VAL A 235 8.08 19.07 -62.18
CA VAL A 235 7.59 17.89 -62.91
C VAL A 235 6.08 17.99 -63.12
N ALA A 236 5.37 18.62 -62.20
CA ALA A 236 3.95 18.88 -62.29
C ALA A 236 3.52 20.05 -61.39
N SER A 237 2.34 20.60 -61.67
CA SER A 237 1.72 21.66 -60.88
C SER A 237 0.24 21.35 -60.66
N LEU A 238 -0.21 21.43 -59.41
CA LEU A 238 -1.62 21.37 -59.00
C LEU A 238 -2.12 22.78 -58.74
N GLU A 239 -3.29 23.11 -59.26
CA GLU A 239 -3.94 24.40 -59.01
C GLU A 239 -4.96 24.29 -57.88
N ALA A 240 -4.82 25.12 -56.86
CA ALA A 240 -5.74 25.23 -55.74
C ALA A 240 -6.68 26.43 -55.93
N LYS A 241 -7.79 26.44 -55.17
CA LYS A 241 -8.77 27.54 -55.22
C LYS A 241 -8.32 28.80 -54.48
N ALA A 242 -7.34 28.66 -53.60
CA ALA A 242 -6.79 29.72 -52.79
C ALA A 242 -5.33 29.40 -52.43
N ASN A 243 -4.67 30.29 -51.70
CA ASN A 243 -3.29 30.13 -51.24
C ASN A 243 -3.09 28.80 -50.52
N VAL A 244 -1.97 28.12 -50.81
CA VAL A 244 -1.61 26.87 -50.16
C VAL A 244 -0.62 27.16 -49.03
N CYS A 245 -1.05 26.89 -47.81
CA CYS A 245 -0.30 27.21 -46.60
C CYS A 245 0.64 26.07 -46.16
N CYS A 246 0.25 24.82 -46.41
CA CYS A 246 1.01 23.65 -46.00
C CYS A 246 0.79 22.49 -46.97
N VAL A 247 1.86 21.78 -47.32
CA VAL A 247 1.84 20.55 -48.11
C VAL A 247 2.55 19.44 -47.35
N LYS A 248 2.01 18.22 -47.40
CA LYS A 248 2.62 17.01 -46.85
C LYS A 248 2.33 15.78 -47.71
N PHE A 249 3.35 14.95 -47.94
CA PHE A 249 3.19 13.64 -48.54
C PHE A 249 2.62 12.64 -47.53
N ASN A 250 1.91 11.64 -48.04
CA ASN A 250 1.52 10.49 -47.22
C ASN A 250 2.79 9.66 -46.91
N PRO A 251 3.09 9.35 -45.64
CA PRO A 251 4.33 8.68 -45.25
C PRO A 251 4.50 7.27 -45.82
N GLU A 252 3.40 6.58 -46.19
CA GLU A 252 3.46 5.22 -46.77
C GLU A 252 3.18 5.19 -48.28
N SER A 253 2.99 6.34 -48.95
CA SER A 253 2.60 6.36 -50.35
C SER A 253 3.38 7.37 -51.18
N SER A 254 4.01 6.89 -52.25
CA SER A 254 4.78 7.73 -53.19
C SER A 254 3.90 8.67 -54.02
N CYS A 255 2.59 8.41 -54.14
CA CYS A 255 1.71 9.14 -55.04
C CYS A 255 0.56 9.87 -54.33
N HIS A 256 0.52 9.92 -53.00
CA HIS A 256 -0.55 10.64 -52.30
C HIS A 256 -0.01 11.87 -51.57
N LEU A 257 -0.77 12.96 -51.67
CA LEU A 257 -0.38 14.26 -51.15
C LEU A 257 -1.57 14.95 -50.48
N ALA A 258 -1.37 15.54 -49.32
CA ALA A 258 -2.32 16.44 -48.68
C ALA A 258 -1.82 17.88 -48.69
N PHE A 259 -2.72 18.85 -48.83
CA PHE A 259 -2.39 20.24 -48.56
C PHE A 259 -3.53 21.00 -47.87
N GLY A 260 -3.14 21.93 -47.01
CA GLY A 260 -4.02 22.87 -46.32
C GLY A 260 -4.10 24.19 -47.09
N SER A 261 -5.31 24.71 -47.24
CA SER A 261 -5.58 25.89 -48.07
C SER A 261 -6.25 27.01 -47.27
N ALA A 262 -6.09 28.24 -47.77
CA ALA A 262 -6.78 29.41 -47.26
C ALA A 262 -8.30 29.36 -47.51
N ASP A 263 -8.80 28.43 -48.34
CA ASP A 263 -10.23 28.14 -48.55
C ASP A 263 -10.90 27.35 -47.41
N HIS A 264 -10.18 27.16 -46.29
CA HIS A 264 -10.66 26.50 -45.07
C HIS A 264 -10.82 24.98 -45.21
N CYS A 265 -10.26 24.38 -46.27
CA CYS A 265 -10.31 22.95 -46.51
C CYS A 265 -8.92 22.30 -46.51
N VAL A 266 -8.88 21.00 -46.24
CA VAL A 266 -7.73 20.14 -46.54
C VAL A 266 -8.06 19.32 -47.79
N HIS A 267 -7.16 19.35 -48.76
CA HIS A 267 -7.28 18.62 -50.01
C HIS A 267 -6.34 17.41 -49.99
N TYR A 268 -6.83 16.26 -50.42
CA TYR A 268 -6.03 15.05 -50.57
C TYR A 268 -6.09 14.55 -52.01
N TYR A 269 -4.94 14.43 -52.65
CA TYR A 269 -4.79 14.11 -54.07
C TYR A 269 -4.04 12.79 -54.27
N ASP A 270 -4.41 12.11 -55.35
CA ASP A 270 -3.57 11.09 -55.97
C ASP A 270 -2.82 11.74 -57.15
N LEU A 271 -1.50 11.78 -57.08
CA LEU A 271 -0.64 12.41 -58.06
C LEU A 271 -0.67 11.71 -59.42
N ARG A 272 -1.22 10.49 -59.51
CA ARG A 272 -1.49 9.82 -60.80
C ARG A 272 -2.70 10.42 -61.52
N ASN A 273 -3.62 11.05 -60.78
CA ASN A 273 -4.79 11.74 -61.30
C ASN A 273 -4.97 13.11 -60.64
N MET A 274 -4.29 14.11 -61.20
CA MET A 274 -4.21 15.46 -60.64
C MET A 274 -5.43 16.36 -60.93
N LYS A 275 -6.45 15.87 -61.65
CA LYS A 275 -7.59 16.71 -62.07
C LYS A 275 -8.51 17.10 -60.91
N GLU A 276 -8.73 16.20 -59.97
CA GLU A 276 -9.64 16.39 -58.84
C GLU A 276 -9.09 15.73 -57.56
N PRO A 277 -9.40 16.29 -56.38
CA PRO A 277 -8.96 15.69 -55.12
C PRO A 277 -9.68 14.36 -54.88
N LEU A 278 -8.95 13.35 -54.41
CA LEU A 278 -9.51 12.08 -53.94
C LEU A 278 -10.44 12.29 -52.73
N SER A 279 -10.09 13.23 -51.85
CA SER A 279 -10.92 13.58 -50.70
C SER A 279 -10.76 15.05 -50.33
N LEU A 280 -11.88 15.65 -49.92
CA LEU A 280 -11.97 17.05 -49.54
C LEU A 280 -12.53 17.15 -48.12
N PHE A 281 -11.69 17.57 -47.17
CA PHE A 281 -12.06 17.67 -45.77
C PHE A 281 -12.54 19.09 -45.45
N LYS A 282 -13.83 19.21 -45.15
CA LYS A 282 -14.49 20.48 -44.81
C LYS A 282 -14.86 20.51 -43.34
N GLY A 283 -14.57 21.61 -42.66
CA GLY A 283 -15.04 21.82 -41.29
C GLY A 283 -14.33 22.93 -40.51
N HIS A 284 -13.15 23.37 -40.95
CA HIS A 284 -12.53 24.57 -40.39
C HIS A 284 -13.29 25.84 -40.80
N LYS A 285 -13.21 26.86 -39.95
CA LYS A 285 -13.91 28.15 -40.15
C LYS A 285 -13.00 29.24 -40.71
N LYS A 286 -11.69 29.01 -40.72
CA LYS A 286 -10.66 29.92 -41.20
C LYS A 286 -9.58 29.12 -41.95
N ALA A 287 -8.55 29.81 -42.43
CA ALA A 287 -7.45 29.22 -43.19
C ALA A 287 -6.83 28.03 -42.44
N VAL A 288 -6.53 26.96 -43.18
CA VAL A 288 -5.78 25.82 -42.64
C VAL A 288 -4.30 26.15 -42.75
N SER A 289 -3.63 26.29 -41.61
CA SER A 289 -2.23 26.72 -41.53
C SER A 289 -1.26 25.56 -41.70
N TYR A 290 -1.57 24.40 -41.11
CA TYR A 290 -0.74 23.21 -41.17
C TYR A 290 -1.56 21.95 -41.39
N VAL A 291 -0.95 20.97 -42.07
CA VAL A 291 -1.43 19.60 -42.18
C VAL A 291 -0.27 18.67 -41.84
N LYS A 292 -0.52 17.61 -41.08
CA LYS A 292 0.48 16.58 -40.78
C LYS A 292 -0.19 15.22 -40.71
N PHE A 293 0.47 14.20 -41.27
CA PHE A 293 -0.01 12.83 -41.12
C PHE A 293 0.32 12.32 -39.72
N VAL A 294 -0.68 11.71 -39.09
CA VAL A 294 -0.54 11.00 -37.82
C VAL A 294 -0.18 9.54 -38.10
N ASN A 295 -0.74 8.99 -39.16
CA ASN A 295 -0.36 7.71 -39.76
C ASN A 295 -0.82 7.70 -41.23
N LYS A 296 -0.68 6.57 -41.92
CA LYS A 296 -1.06 6.43 -43.33
C LYS A 296 -2.53 6.71 -43.66
N ASN A 297 -3.42 6.62 -42.68
CA ASN A 297 -4.87 6.73 -42.84
C ASN A 297 -5.46 7.95 -42.15
N GLU A 298 -4.72 8.60 -41.25
CA GLU A 298 -5.20 9.70 -40.44
C GLU A 298 -4.28 10.90 -40.54
N LEU A 299 -4.89 12.07 -40.67
CA LEU A 299 -4.17 13.34 -40.72
C LEU A 299 -4.79 14.34 -39.74
N VAL A 300 -3.95 15.23 -39.24
CA VAL A 300 -4.34 16.34 -38.38
C VAL A 300 -4.10 17.66 -39.11
N SER A 301 -5.06 18.57 -39.02
CA SER A 301 -4.93 19.93 -39.55
C SER A 301 -5.06 20.96 -38.44
N ALA A 302 -4.25 22.01 -38.50
CA ALA A 302 -4.35 23.19 -37.66
C ALA A 302 -4.94 24.35 -38.45
N SER A 303 -5.74 25.20 -37.79
CA SER A 303 -6.31 26.39 -38.39
C SER A 303 -6.26 27.58 -37.43
N THR A 304 -6.34 28.78 -38.01
CA THR A 304 -6.48 30.04 -37.26
C THR A 304 -7.90 30.25 -36.70
N ASP A 305 -8.72 29.19 -36.67
CA ASP A 305 -9.99 29.10 -35.93
C ASP A 305 -9.82 28.56 -34.50
N SER A 306 -8.57 28.42 -34.02
CA SER A 306 -8.22 27.84 -32.71
C SER A 306 -8.68 26.39 -32.53
N GLN A 307 -8.77 25.63 -33.62
CA GLN A 307 -9.04 24.20 -33.58
C GLN A 307 -7.97 23.41 -34.33
N LEU A 308 -7.69 22.20 -33.83
CA LEU A 308 -7.12 21.13 -34.64
C LEU A 308 -8.23 20.16 -35.02
N LYS A 309 -8.21 19.63 -36.23
CA LYS A 309 -9.15 18.58 -36.64
C LYS A 309 -8.42 17.34 -37.10
N MET A 310 -8.91 16.21 -36.62
CA MET A 310 -8.47 14.88 -37.01
C MET A 310 -9.38 14.36 -38.12
N TRP A 311 -8.78 13.82 -39.17
CA TRP A 311 -9.50 13.33 -40.34
C TRP A 311 -9.05 11.92 -40.68
N ASN A 312 -9.96 11.13 -41.24
CA ASN A 312 -9.63 9.84 -41.82
C ASN A 312 -9.62 9.97 -43.34
N ILE A 313 -8.59 9.46 -44.00
CA ILE A 313 -8.48 9.54 -45.47
C ILE A 313 -9.64 8.80 -46.16
N LYS A 314 -10.11 7.70 -45.58
CA LYS A 314 -11.21 6.90 -46.14
C LYS A 314 -12.58 7.51 -45.85
N ASN A 315 -12.69 8.39 -44.86
CA ASN A 315 -13.96 9.00 -44.46
C ASN A 315 -13.78 10.51 -44.25
N PRO A 316 -14.33 11.36 -45.14
CA PRO A 316 -14.11 12.81 -45.12
C PRO A 316 -14.70 13.53 -43.91
N ASN A 317 -15.40 12.82 -43.03
CA ASN A 317 -15.92 13.39 -41.79
C ASN A 317 -14.80 13.65 -40.76
N CYS A 318 -14.91 14.78 -40.06
CA CYS A 318 -14.05 15.11 -38.94
C CYS A 318 -14.22 14.04 -37.84
N LEU A 319 -13.16 13.28 -37.55
CA LEU A 319 -13.14 12.29 -36.49
C LEU A 319 -13.24 12.97 -35.12
N ARG A 320 -12.48 14.06 -34.95
CA ARG A 320 -12.40 14.77 -33.68
C ARG A 320 -11.89 16.19 -33.86
N SER A 321 -12.40 17.11 -33.06
CA SER A 321 -11.87 18.47 -32.94
C SER A 321 -11.14 18.63 -31.62
N LEU A 322 -9.87 19.02 -31.68
CA LEU A 322 -9.03 19.30 -30.51
C LEU A 322 -9.05 20.79 -30.22
N VAL A 323 -9.39 21.16 -28.99
CA VAL A 323 -9.67 22.56 -28.59
C VAL A 323 -8.90 22.97 -27.33
N GLY A 324 -8.80 24.27 -27.07
CA GLY A 324 -8.23 24.82 -25.83
C GLY A 324 -6.95 25.63 -25.99
N HIS A 325 -6.28 25.52 -27.14
CA HIS A 325 -5.25 26.48 -27.56
C HIS A 325 -5.91 27.70 -28.23
N VAL A 326 -5.17 28.79 -28.35
CA VAL A 326 -5.63 30.04 -28.99
C VAL A 326 -4.72 30.36 -30.17
N ASN A 327 -5.31 30.42 -31.36
CA ASN A 327 -4.69 30.78 -32.63
C ASN A 327 -5.73 31.52 -33.48
N GLU A 328 -5.66 32.84 -33.56
CA GLU A 328 -6.63 33.64 -34.31
C GLU A 328 -6.03 34.40 -35.49
N LYS A 329 -4.72 34.70 -35.44
CA LYS A 329 -3.99 35.59 -36.32
C LYS A 329 -2.74 34.96 -36.93
N ASN A 330 -2.00 34.18 -36.15
CA ASN A 330 -0.69 33.64 -36.46
C ASN A 330 -0.76 32.15 -36.79
N PHE A 331 0.15 31.71 -37.67
CA PHE A 331 0.41 30.30 -37.88
C PHE A 331 1.37 29.81 -36.80
N VAL A 332 0.98 28.76 -36.11
CA VAL A 332 1.76 28.15 -35.03
C VAL A 332 2.18 26.74 -35.41
N GLY A 333 3.30 26.27 -34.86
CA GLY A 333 3.86 24.98 -35.23
C GLY A 333 2.95 23.79 -34.85
N LEU A 334 3.03 22.73 -35.65
CA LEU A 334 2.27 21.49 -35.48
C LEU A 334 3.20 20.26 -35.61
N ALA A 335 3.18 19.38 -34.62
CA ALA A 335 3.94 18.14 -34.64
C ALA A 335 3.14 16.96 -34.06
N THR A 336 3.52 15.74 -34.40
CA THR A 336 2.89 14.51 -33.90
C THR A 336 3.89 13.35 -33.91
N ASP A 337 3.73 12.42 -32.97
CA ASP A 337 4.43 11.13 -32.92
C ASP A 337 3.54 9.95 -33.34
N GLY A 338 2.31 10.24 -33.78
CA GLY A 338 1.30 9.25 -34.17
C GLY A 338 0.22 8.97 -33.12
N ASP A 339 0.47 9.22 -31.83
CA ASP A 339 -0.55 9.10 -30.77
C ASP A 339 -0.89 10.44 -30.12
N TYR A 340 0.10 11.32 -30.03
CA TYR A 340 -0.01 12.66 -29.47
C TYR A 340 0.20 13.71 -30.54
N VAL A 341 -0.41 14.87 -30.32
CA VAL A 341 -0.30 16.04 -31.19
C VAL A 341 0.16 17.21 -30.34
N ALA A 342 1.25 17.86 -30.74
CA ALA A 342 1.77 19.07 -30.12
C ALA A 342 1.50 20.27 -31.04
N CYS A 343 1.00 21.35 -30.46
CA CYS A 343 0.66 22.58 -31.19
C CYS A 343 1.12 23.81 -30.41
N GLY A 344 1.68 24.79 -31.10
CA GLY A 344 1.94 26.10 -30.52
C GLY A 344 0.65 26.88 -30.23
N SER A 345 0.77 28.01 -29.54
CA SER A 345 -0.35 28.92 -29.31
C SER A 345 0.12 30.37 -29.21
N GLU A 346 -0.79 31.30 -29.53
CA GLU A 346 -0.63 32.75 -29.40
C GLU A 346 -0.54 33.27 -27.96
N ASN A 347 -0.71 32.40 -26.96
CA ASN A 347 -0.48 32.74 -25.56
C ASN A 347 0.92 32.32 -25.06
N ASN A 348 1.85 32.12 -26.01
CA ASN A 348 3.23 31.69 -25.77
C ASN A 348 3.32 30.33 -25.02
N ALA A 349 2.40 29.42 -25.30
CA ALA A 349 2.41 28.06 -24.74
C ALA A 349 2.38 26.97 -25.81
N LEU A 350 3.06 25.86 -25.52
CA LEU A 350 2.98 24.60 -26.25
C LEU A 350 1.87 23.74 -25.63
N TYR A 351 0.89 23.36 -26.43
CA TYR A 351 -0.20 22.48 -26.04
C TYR A 351 0.05 21.06 -26.53
N VAL A 352 -0.23 20.06 -25.68
CA VAL A 352 -0.14 18.64 -26.04
C VAL A 352 -1.51 17.99 -25.90
N TYR A 353 -1.89 17.24 -26.93
CA TYR A 353 -3.14 16.53 -27.06
C TYR A 353 -2.88 15.03 -27.21
N TYR A 354 -3.78 14.20 -26.70
CA TYR A 354 -3.88 12.80 -27.11
C TYR A 354 -4.94 12.72 -28.20
N LYS A 355 -4.66 12.05 -29.33
CA LYS A 355 -5.61 11.94 -30.45
C LYS A 355 -6.97 11.34 -30.04
N GLY A 356 -6.95 10.51 -28.99
CA GLY A 356 -8.13 9.87 -28.43
C GLY A 356 -9.05 10.78 -27.60
N LEU A 357 -8.70 12.05 -27.32
CA LEU A 357 -9.53 12.97 -26.52
C LEU A 357 -9.63 14.34 -27.18
N SER A 358 -10.64 15.14 -26.82
CA SER A 358 -10.93 16.43 -27.46
C SER A 358 -10.24 17.61 -26.76
N LYS A 359 -10.05 17.51 -25.45
CA LYS A 359 -9.38 18.53 -24.64
C LYS A 359 -7.86 18.32 -24.58
N GLN A 360 -7.11 19.40 -24.37
CA GLN A 360 -5.66 19.33 -24.14
C GLN A 360 -5.32 18.52 -22.89
N LEU A 361 -4.21 17.78 -22.92
CA LEU A 361 -3.73 17.03 -21.76
C LEU A 361 -3.04 17.94 -20.75
N PHE A 362 -2.15 18.79 -21.25
CA PHE A 362 -1.35 19.76 -20.49
C PHE A 362 -0.74 20.76 -21.47
N SER A 363 -0.19 21.84 -20.93
CA SER A 363 0.53 22.86 -21.69
C SER A 363 1.82 23.23 -20.99
N TYR A 364 2.79 23.71 -21.76
CA TYR A 364 4.03 24.30 -21.28
C TYR A 364 4.10 25.75 -21.72
N LYS A 365 4.12 26.67 -20.75
CA LYS A 365 4.23 28.10 -21.02
C LYS A 365 5.70 28.50 -21.07
N PHE A 366 6.10 29.18 -22.14
CA PHE A 366 7.43 29.77 -22.22
C PHE A 366 7.51 30.95 -21.25
N PHE A 367 8.56 31.00 -20.45
CA PHE A 367 8.84 32.17 -19.62
C PHE A 367 9.59 33.20 -20.48
N ALA A 368 9.11 34.44 -20.50
CA ALA A 368 9.82 35.53 -21.15
C ALA A 368 11.24 35.59 -20.57
N ALA A 369 12.26 35.53 -21.43
CA ALA A 369 13.63 35.72 -20.98
C ALA A 369 13.71 37.11 -20.36
N LYS A 370 13.85 37.18 -19.03
CA LYS A 370 14.26 38.41 -18.36
C LYS A 370 15.69 38.70 -18.81
N SER A 371 15.84 39.44 -19.90
CA SER A 371 17.09 40.12 -20.17
C SER A 371 17.38 41.01 -18.96
N ILE A 372 18.44 40.69 -18.22
CA ILE A 372 18.88 41.41 -17.01
C ILE A 372 19.27 42.87 -17.33
N LEU A 373 19.23 43.30 -18.61
CA LEU A 373 19.65 44.62 -19.05
C LEU A 373 18.53 45.52 -19.61
N GLU A 374 17.28 45.07 -19.71
CA GLU A 374 16.18 45.92 -20.22
C GLU A 374 15.04 46.03 -19.20
N VAL A 375 15.35 46.59 -18.03
CA VAL A 375 14.33 47.15 -17.12
C VAL A 375 14.21 48.64 -17.38
N GLN A 376 13.79 49.02 -18.59
CA GLN A 376 13.27 50.36 -18.80
C GLN A 376 12.17 50.31 -19.87
N GLU A 377 10.92 50.42 -19.39
CA GLU A 377 9.74 50.82 -20.16
C GLU A 377 9.35 49.97 -21.39
N ARG A 378 8.81 48.76 -21.18
CA ARG A 378 7.77 48.24 -22.10
C ARG A 378 6.58 47.74 -21.29
N ARG A 379 5.39 48.24 -21.62
CA ARG A 379 4.11 47.84 -21.01
C ARG A 379 3.86 46.35 -21.33
N GLU A 380 3.33 45.61 -20.35
CA GLU A 380 3.01 44.18 -20.48
C GLU A 380 2.01 43.84 -21.60
N ASP A 381 1.33 44.84 -22.17
CA ASP A 381 0.33 44.69 -23.24
C ASP A 381 0.91 44.60 -24.67
N ASP A 382 2.22 44.81 -24.87
CA ASP A 382 2.83 44.93 -26.22
C ASP A 382 3.63 43.70 -26.71
N LEU A 383 3.65 42.58 -25.97
CA LEU A 383 4.38 41.37 -26.39
C LEU A 383 3.41 40.34 -27.00
N ASN A 384 3.15 40.46 -28.32
CA ASN A 384 2.48 39.42 -29.14
C ASN A 384 3.38 38.18 -29.33
N GLU A 385 3.77 37.53 -28.24
CA GLU A 385 4.61 36.32 -28.27
C GLU A 385 3.79 35.06 -28.56
N PHE A 386 4.29 34.20 -29.44
CA PHE A 386 3.62 32.94 -29.79
C PHE A 386 4.62 31.83 -30.08
N VAL A 387 4.20 30.57 -29.93
CA VAL A 387 5.02 29.40 -30.29
C VAL A 387 4.88 29.17 -31.80
N SER A 388 5.92 29.50 -32.56
CA SER A 388 5.89 29.59 -34.02
C SER A 388 6.27 28.28 -34.72
N ALA A 389 7.14 27.47 -34.13
CA ALA A 389 7.59 26.20 -34.70
C ALA A 389 7.63 25.10 -33.64
N VAL A 390 7.24 23.89 -34.03
CA VAL A 390 7.21 22.70 -33.15
C VAL A 390 7.63 21.51 -33.98
N CYS A 391 8.56 20.71 -33.47
CA CYS A 391 9.00 19.46 -34.08
C CYS A 391 9.09 18.37 -33.02
N TRP A 392 8.64 17.16 -33.37
CA TRP A 392 8.70 16.00 -32.50
C TRP A 392 9.86 15.12 -32.98
N LYS A 393 10.79 14.79 -32.08
CA LYS A 393 11.92 13.91 -32.41
C LYS A 393 11.41 12.48 -32.59
N GLN A 394 11.67 11.88 -33.74
CA GLN A 394 11.05 10.61 -34.14
C GLN A 394 11.38 9.51 -33.11
N SER A 395 10.40 8.64 -32.85
CA SER A 395 10.51 7.52 -31.89
C SER A 395 11.00 7.92 -30.49
N SER A 396 10.71 9.15 -30.04
CA SER A 396 11.10 9.65 -28.72
C SER A 396 9.98 10.43 -28.05
N ASN A 397 10.15 10.69 -26.75
CA ASN A 397 9.28 11.51 -25.94
C ASN A 397 9.74 12.98 -25.87
N VAL A 398 10.47 13.46 -26.88
CA VAL A 398 11.05 14.80 -26.90
C VAL A 398 10.42 15.66 -27.99
N VAL A 399 10.03 16.86 -27.59
CA VAL A 399 9.51 17.90 -28.48
C VAL A 399 10.44 19.10 -28.42
N VAL A 400 10.85 19.61 -29.57
CA VAL A 400 11.55 20.88 -29.69
C VAL A 400 10.56 21.93 -30.18
N ALA A 401 10.41 23.01 -29.42
CA ALA A 401 9.48 24.09 -29.77
C ALA A 401 10.18 25.44 -29.63
N ALA A 402 9.93 26.34 -30.59
CA ALA A 402 10.48 27.69 -30.60
C ALA A 402 9.38 28.74 -30.52
N ASN A 403 9.63 29.79 -29.74
CA ASN A 403 8.78 30.97 -29.70
C ASN A 403 9.23 32.07 -30.68
N SER A 404 8.41 33.09 -30.86
CA SER A 404 8.65 34.23 -31.74
C SER A 404 9.83 35.12 -31.33
N GLN A 405 10.44 34.89 -30.15
CA GLN A 405 11.67 35.52 -29.65
C GLN A 405 12.91 34.64 -29.80
N ALA A 406 12.85 33.59 -30.64
CA ALA A 406 14.00 32.72 -30.90
C ALA A 406 14.43 31.82 -29.73
N ILE A 407 13.63 31.69 -28.67
CA ILE A 407 13.87 30.74 -27.59
C ILE A 407 13.35 29.37 -28.04
N SER A 408 14.26 28.43 -28.26
CA SER A 408 13.90 27.04 -28.57
C SER A 408 14.12 26.16 -27.35
N ASN A 409 13.06 25.54 -26.84
CA ASN A 409 13.16 24.60 -25.73
C ASN A 409 13.09 23.16 -26.25
N SER A 410 14.09 22.36 -25.90
CA SER A 410 13.96 20.90 -25.95
C SER A 410 13.20 20.48 -24.69
N VAL A 411 12.09 19.76 -24.85
CA VAL A 411 11.17 19.44 -23.76
C VAL A 411 10.87 17.95 -23.77
N LYS A 412 11.13 17.28 -22.65
CA LYS A 412 10.87 15.85 -22.46
C LYS A 412 9.50 15.64 -21.84
N LEU A 413 8.80 14.65 -22.36
CA LEU A 413 7.62 14.04 -21.77
C LEU A 413 8.07 12.86 -20.89
N PRO A 414 8.29 13.03 -19.58
CA PRO A 414 8.73 11.94 -18.73
C PRO A 414 7.71 10.78 -18.79
N GLU A 415 8.17 9.61 -19.22
CA GLU A 415 7.34 8.40 -19.23
C GLU A 415 6.98 8.01 -17.80
N GLU A 416 5.69 7.82 -17.55
CA GLU A 416 5.21 7.41 -16.23
C GLU A 416 5.36 5.89 -15.99
N VAL A 417 6.09 5.14 -16.83
CA VAL A 417 6.23 3.66 -16.76
C VAL A 417 6.77 3.22 -15.40
N ASP A 418 7.83 3.85 -14.88
CA ASP A 418 8.37 3.53 -13.54
C ASP A 418 7.31 3.74 -12.46
N ARG A 419 6.47 4.79 -12.56
CA ARG A 419 5.36 5.01 -11.61
C ARG A 419 4.17 4.09 -11.85
N LEU A 420 3.89 3.69 -13.09
CA LEU A 420 2.86 2.72 -13.43
C LEU A 420 3.24 1.35 -12.87
N LEU A 421 4.50 0.95 -13.02
CA LEU A 421 5.07 -0.24 -12.39
C LEU A 421 5.07 -0.12 -10.86
N ARG A 422 5.36 1.05 -10.28
CA ARG A 422 5.20 1.28 -8.83
C ARG A 422 3.75 1.11 -8.38
N VAL A 423 2.80 1.75 -9.04
CA VAL A 423 1.36 1.64 -8.69
C VAL A 423 0.90 0.19 -8.82
N ALA A 424 1.31 -0.48 -9.90
CA ALA A 424 1.11 -1.91 -10.10
C ALA A 424 1.79 -2.77 -9.02
N SER A 425 2.87 -2.31 -8.40
CA SER A 425 3.49 -3.01 -7.26
C SER A 425 2.87 -2.69 -5.89
N THR A 426 2.03 -1.66 -5.77
CA THR A 426 1.50 -1.19 -4.46
C THR A 426 0.03 -1.53 -4.18
N ASN A 427 -0.80 -1.74 -5.21
CA ASN A 427 -2.26 -1.85 -5.05
C ASN A 427 -2.74 -3.32 -5.03
N CYS A 428 -2.13 -4.17 -4.23
CA CYS A 428 -2.35 -5.62 -4.29
C CYS A 428 -3.13 -6.13 -3.08
N SER A 429 -4.47 -6.08 -3.12
CA SER A 429 -5.32 -6.78 -2.16
C SER A 429 -6.27 -7.75 -2.87
N GLY A 430 -5.84 -8.99 -3.07
CA GLY A 430 -6.72 -10.15 -3.28
C GLY A 430 -6.75 -10.79 -4.68
N THR A 431 -6.75 -12.13 -4.67
CA THR A 431 -7.00 -13.13 -5.75
C THR A 431 -5.94 -13.26 -6.86
N GLU A 432 -5.83 -14.49 -7.39
CA GLU A 432 -4.80 -14.97 -8.34
C GLU A 432 -4.74 -14.23 -9.70
N ASP A 433 -5.69 -13.34 -10.01
CA ASP A 433 -5.72 -12.56 -11.26
C ASP A 433 -5.61 -11.05 -10.96
N TYR A 434 -4.44 -10.64 -10.48
CA TYR A 434 -4.17 -9.25 -10.12
C TYR A 434 -3.86 -8.39 -11.38
N PRO A 435 -4.62 -7.31 -11.65
CA PRO A 435 -4.42 -6.48 -12.85
C PRO A 435 -3.02 -5.87 -12.97
N GLY A 436 -2.38 -5.55 -11.85
CA GLY A 436 -1.02 -5.00 -11.86
C GLY A 436 0.04 -6.03 -12.26
N GLN A 437 -0.15 -7.31 -11.95
CA GLN A 437 0.74 -8.38 -12.42
C GLN A 437 0.69 -8.48 -13.95
N ARG A 438 -0.50 -8.45 -14.56
CA ARG A 438 -0.67 -8.44 -16.02
C ARG A 438 -0.06 -7.21 -16.68
N ILE A 439 -0.06 -6.06 -15.99
CA ILE A 439 0.62 -4.84 -16.45
C ILE A 439 2.13 -5.06 -16.46
N ILE A 440 2.70 -5.56 -15.36
CA ILE A 440 4.13 -5.86 -15.26
C ILE A 440 4.54 -6.88 -16.33
N GLU A 441 3.78 -7.96 -16.50
CA GLU A 441 4.03 -9.00 -17.51
C GLU A 441 3.96 -8.44 -18.93
N LYS A 442 2.96 -7.61 -19.27
CA LYS A 442 2.87 -6.99 -20.60
C LYS A 442 4.00 -5.99 -20.88
N VAL A 443 4.43 -5.24 -19.87
CA VAL A 443 5.57 -4.32 -20.01
C VAL A 443 6.89 -5.09 -20.16
N ALA A 444 7.07 -6.18 -19.41
CA ALA A 444 8.23 -7.05 -19.59
C ALA A 444 8.22 -7.72 -20.98
N ALA A 445 7.06 -8.21 -21.43
CA ALA A 445 6.90 -8.84 -22.75
C ALA A 445 7.09 -7.86 -23.92
N SER A 446 6.94 -6.54 -23.70
CA SER A 446 7.22 -5.54 -24.75
C SER A 446 8.71 -5.28 -24.95
N GLY A 447 9.60 -5.90 -24.15
CA GLY A 447 11.04 -5.65 -24.20
C GLY A 447 11.44 -4.27 -23.64
N TYR A 448 10.60 -3.66 -22.81
CA TYR A 448 10.92 -2.37 -22.18
C TYR A 448 12.03 -2.56 -21.13
N VAL A 449 13.06 -1.70 -21.21
CA VAL A 449 14.18 -1.65 -20.27
C VAL A 449 14.30 -0.23 -19.71
N ASP A 450 14.61 -0.07 -18.41
CA ASP A 450 14.75 1.26 -17.79
C ASP A 450 15.85 2.09 -18.49
N ILE A 451 15.51 3.34 -18.85
CA ILE A 451 16.36 4.22 -19.67
C ILE A 451 17.66 4.63 -18.95
N ILE A 452 17.67 4.64 -17.60
CA ILE A 452 18.89 4.91 -16.83
C ILE A 452 19.87 3.75 -16.95
N ALA A 453 19.34 2.52 -16.96
CA ALA A 453 20.10 1.32 -17.21
C ALA A 453 20.74 1.34 -18.62
N SER A 454 20.08 1.87 -19.66
CA SER A 454 20.65 1.87 -21.01
C SER A 454 21.64 3.01 -21.33
N SER A 455 21.85 3.97 -20.43
CA SER A 455 22.61 5.20 -20.71
C SER A 455 23.93 5.34 -19.96
N ILE A 456 24.31 4.36 -19.13
CA ILE A 456 25.55 4.37 -18.36
C ILE A 456 26.52 3.34 -18.96
N GLU A 457 27.42 3.82 -19.81
CA GLU A 457 28.62 3.09 -20.22
C GLU A 457 29.75 3.44 -19.24
N CYS A 458 29.81 2.75 -18.10
CA CYS A 458 30.94 2.85 -17.17
C CYS A 458 31.56 1.46 -16.95
N ASP A 459 32.87 1.45 -16.73
CA ASP A 459 33.66 0.24 -16.48
C ASP A 459 33.47 -0.29 -15.04
N GLU A 460 33.05 0.57 -14.09
CA GLU A 460 32.74 0.21 -12.70
C GLU A 460 31.24 0.30 -12.39
N PRO A 461 30.71 -0.51 -11.44
CA PRO A 461 29.29 -0.48 -11.08
C PRO A 461 28.87 0.86 -10.48
N ALA A 462 27.97 1.59 -11.14
CA ALA A 462 27.48 2.86 -10.65
C ALA A 462 26.42 2.62 -9.55
N THR A 463 26.70 3.05 -8.31
CA THR A 463 25.72 3.03 -7.22
C THR A 463 24.73 4.18 -7.35
N LEU A 464 23.43 3.86 -7.38
CA LEU A 464 22.36 4.85 -7.48
C LEU A 464 21.31 4.64 -6.38
N HIS A 465 21.17 5.64 -5.51
CA HIS A 465 20.08 5.67 -4.53
C HIS A 465 18.76 6.02 -5.22
N ARG A 466 17.95 4.99 -5.50
CA ARG A 466 16.62 5.10 -6.12
C ARG A 466 15.79 3.90 -5.71
N THR A 467 14.73 4.14 -4.96
CA THR A 467 13.69 3.12 -4.73
C THR A 467 12.99 2.81 -6.06
N THR A 468 13.00 1.55 -6.50
CA THR A 468 12.41 1.10 -7.77
C THR A 468 11.16 0.22 -7.50
N PRO A 469 10.30 -0.05 -8.52
CA PRO A 469 9.24 -1.05 -8.44
C PRO A 469 9.70 -2.42 -7.92
N VAL A 470 10.92 -2.86 -8.24
CA VAL A 470 11.50 -4.12 -7.71
C VAL A 470 11.53 -4.09 -6.19
N HIS A 471 12.00 -2.99 -5.61
CA HIS A 471 12.04 -2.79 -4.16
C HIS A 471 10.64 -2.72 -3.54
N HIS A 472 9.70 -2.05 -4.20
CA HIS A 472 8.31 -1.98 -3.73
C HIS A 472 7.61 -3.34 -3.76
N ALA A 473 7.84 -4.16 -4.79
CA ALA A 473 7.31 -5.51 -4.86
C ALA A 473 7.81 -6.39 -3.71
N ALA A 474 9.12 -6.30 -3.40
CA ALA A 474 9.71 -7.01 -2.26
C ALA A 474 9.16 -6.52 -0.91
N LYS A 475 8.94 -5.20 -0.74
CA LYS A 475 8.43 -4.61 0.51
C LYS A 475 6.96 -4.94 0.77
N THR A 476 6.13 -5.03 -0.27
CA THR A 476 4.67 -5.22 -0.14
C THR A 476 4.25 -6.68 0.07
N ARG A 477 5.11 -7.66 -0.31
CA ARG A 477 4.93 -9.11 -0.06
C ARG A 477 3.53 -9.65 -0.41
N PHE A 478 2.93 -9.19 -1.51
CA PHE A 478 1.61 -9.65 -1.97
C PHE A 478 1.64 -11.05 -2.59
N SER A 479 0.48 -11.67 -2.83
CA SER A 479 0.37 -12.98 -3.48
C SER A 479 1.13 -13.01 -4.82
N ASN A 480 2.08 -13.95 -5.01
CA ASN A 480 2.94 -14.06 -6.20
C ASN A 480 3.93 -12.89 -6.44
N TRP A 481 4.27 -12.10 -5.41
CA TRP A 481 5.23 -10.99 -5.56
C TRP A 481 6.58 -11.42 -6.12
N GLN A 482 7.04 -12.64 -5.83
CA GLN A 482 8.30 -13.20 -6.35
C GLN A 482 8.28 -13.30 -7.89
N LEU A 483 7.15 -13.69 -8.48
CA LEU A 483 7.00 -13.76 -9.94
C LEU A 483 7.01 -12.35 -10.55
N ALA A 484 6.29 -11.40 -9.94
CA ALA A 484 6.29 -10.02 -10.37
C ALA A 484 7.68 -9.37 -10.25
N ALA A 485 8.39 -9.61 -9.15
CA ALA A 485 9.76 -9.14 -8.93
C ALA A 485 10.73 -9.75 -9.95
N ARG A 486 10.60 -11.04 -10.29
CA ARG A 486 11.36 -11.69 -11.38
C ARG A 486 11.15 -11.00 -12.73
N GLN A 487 9.92 -10.62 -13.08
CA GLN A 487 9.66 -9.89 -14.33
C GLN A 487 10.16 -8.45 -14.29
N LEU A 488 10.04 -7.77 -13.14
CA LEU A 488 10.58 -6.44 -12.95
C LEU A 488 12.12 -6.44 -13.03
N LEU A 489 12.80 -7.43 -12.46
CA LEU A 489 14.25 -7.56 -12.55
C LEU A 489 14.73 -7.66 -14.01
N LYS A 490 13.96 -8.30 -14.90
CA LYS A 490 14.23 -8.30 -16.36
C LYS A 490 14.11 -6.91 -16.97
N ILE A 491 13.13 -6.10 -16.54
CA ILE A 491 12.96 -4.70 -16.99
C ILE A 491 14.13 -3.82 -16.54
N TYR A 492 14.70 -4.06 -15.37
CA TYR A 492 15.89 -3.34 -14.87
C TYR A 492 17.21 -4.03 -15.27
N GLY A 493 17.19 -4.92 -16.27
CA GLY A 493 18.23 -5.91 -16.57
C GLY A 493 19.64 -5.41 -16.91
N ASN A 494 19.96 -4.10 -16.82
CA ASN A 494 21.36 -3.66 -16.77
C ASN A 494 21.82 -3.61 -15.31
N PHE A 495 22.38 -4.71 -14.83
CA PHE A 495 22.89 -4.86 -13.48
C PHE A 495 24.25 -4.16 -13.25
N ARG A 496 24.78 -3.39 -14.21
CA ARG A 496 25.90 -2.47 -13.94
C ARG A 496 25.51 -1.31 -13.02
N VAL A 497 24.22 -1.00 -12.91
CA VAL A 497 23.72 -0.02 -11.96
C VAL A 497 23.30 -0.71 -10.68
N ASN A 498 23.98 -0.41 -9.58
CA ASN A 498 23.61 -0.90 -8.26
C ASN A 498 22.53 0.03 -7.66
N TYR A 499 21.27 -0.27 -7.97
CA TYR A 499 20.12 0.46 -7.41
C TYR A 499 19.95 0.13 -5.93
N ILE A 500 19.89 1.16 -5.09
CA ILE A 500 19.71 1.04 -3.64
C ILE A 500 18.42 1.76 -3.23
N ALA A 501 17.51 1.07 -2.55
CA ALA A 501 16.32 1.68 -1.98
C ALA A 501 16.69 2.69 -0.88
N GLU A 502 16.10 3.88 -0.94
CA GLU A 502 16.44 4.97 0.01
C GLU A 502 16.02 4.65 1.46
N GLU A 503 14.92 3.92 1.64
CA GLU A 503 14.38 3.59 2.96
C GLU A 503 15.07 2.36 3.57
N SER A 504 15.09 1.24 2.83
CA SER A 504 15.53 -0.06 3.37
C SER A 504 16.99 -0.39 3.09
N GLY A 505 17.64 0.30 2.16
CA GLY A 505 18.97 -0.05 1.66
C GLY A 505 19.03 -1.35 0.85
N LEU A 506 17.88 -1.96 0.53
CA LEU A 506 17.81 -3.13 -0.34
C LEU A 506 18.40 -2.78 -1.72
N THR A 507 19.07 -3.77 -2.32
CA THR A 507 19.55 -3.68 -3.71
C THR A 507 18.79 -4.65 -4.60
N HIS A 508 18.93 -4.52 -5.93
CA HIS A 508 18.36 -5.51 -6.85
C HIS A 508 18.94 -6.91 -6.62
N MET A 509 20.23 -7.02 -6.25
CA MET A 509 20.85 -8.29 -5.87
C MET A 509 20.18 -8.91 -4.64
N HIS A 510 19.88 -8.11 -3.61
CA HIS A 510 19.13 -8.60 -2.44
C HIS A 510 17.74 -9.11 -2.84
N VAL A 511 17.00 -8.38 -3.68
CA VAL A 511 15.66 -8.81 -4.13
C VAL A 511 15.74 -10.05 -5.02
N ALA A 512 16.75 -10.15 -5.89
CA ALA A 512 17.00 -11.34 -6.70
C ALA A 512 17.30 -12.57 -5.83
N CYS A 513 18.04 -12.39 -4.74
CA CYS A 513 18.29 -13.41 -3.72
C CYS A 513 17.00 -13.87 -3.04
N MET A 514 16.14 -12.94 -2.59
CA MET A 514 14.83 -13.26 -1.99
C MET A 514 13.90 -14.01 -2.96
N CYS A 515 14.03 -13.75 -4.27
CA CYS A 515 13.25 -14.40 -5.31
C CYS A 515 13.84 -15.74 -5.77
N GLY A 516 15.06 -16.11 -5.35
CA GLY A 516 15.76 -17.31 -5.80
C GLY A 516 16.17 -17.28 -7.27
N VAL A 517 16.66 -16.15 -7.77
CA VAL A 517 17.13 -16.02 -9.16
C VAL A 517 18.65 -16.05 -9.18
N VAL A 518 19.22 -17.25 -9.29
CA VAL A 518 20.69 -17.47 -9.22
C VAL A 518 21.43 -16.72 -10.32
N ASP A 519 20.94 -16.78 -11.56
CA ASP A 519 21.58 -16.15 -12.73
C ASP A 519 21.85 -14.65 -12.52
N ILE A 520 20.89 -13.92 -11.98
CA ILE A 520 21.00 -12.46 -11.74
C ILE A 520 21.99 -12.17 -10.61
N VAL A 521 21.96 -12.98 -9.54
CA VAL A 521 22.90 -12.80 -8.42
C VAL A 521 24.33 -13.11 -8.89
N GLU A 522 24.51 -14.18 -9.66
CA GLU A 522 25.79 -14.52 -10.28
C GLU A 522 26.30 -13.42 -11.21
N GLU A 523 25.43 -12.87 -12.06
CA GLU A 523 25.78 -11.74 -12.94
C GLU A 523 26.19 -10.50 -12.13
N CYS A 524 25.43 -10.13 -11.09
CA CYS A 524 25.80 -9.03 -10.18
C CYS A 524 27.18 -9.27 -9.55
N LEU A 525 27.47 -10.48 -9.06
CA LEU A 525 28.75 -10.81 -8.44
C LEU A 525 29.90 -10.77 -9.45
N ASN A 526 29.69 -11.25 -10.67
CA ASN A 526 30.69 -11.19 -11.74
C ASN A 526 30.98 -9.75 -12.20
N LEU A 527 30.01 -8.85 -12.07
CA LEU A 527 30.17 -7.40 -12.27
C LEU A 527 30.87 -6.69 -11.09
N GLY A 528 31.22 -7.39 -10.01
CA GLY A 528 31.95 -6.83 -8.87
C GLY A 528 31.07 -6.16 -7.82
N HIS A 529 29.77 -6.50 -7.75
CA HIS A 529 28.93 -6.04 -6.64
C HIS A 529 29.40 -6.64 -5.31
N ASP A 530 29.36 -5.83 -4.25
CA ASP A 530 29.77 -6.23 -2.89
C ASP A 530 28.83 -7.31 -2.31
N VAL A 531 29.36 -8.52 -2.15
CA VAL A 531 28.67 -9.69 -1.60
C VAL A 531 28.37 -9.58 -0.10
N ASP A 532 29.20 -8.84 0.63
CA ASP A 532 29.10 -8.66 2.08
C ASP A 532 28.20 -7.48 2.45
N ARG A 533 27.65 -6.79 1.45
CA ARG A 533 26.70 -5.71 1.66
C ARG A 533 25.47 -6.24 2.39
N ARG A 534 25.15 -5.59 3.51
CA ARG A 534 24.00 -5.92 4.35
C ARG A 534 22.82 -4.98 4.09
N VAL A 535 21.61 -5.48 4.31
CA VAL A 535 20.39 -4.66 4.28
C VAL A 535 20.45 -3.59 5.37
N THR A 536 20.17 -2.33 5.05
CA THR A 536 20.34 -1.21 5.98
C THR A 536 19.30 -1.19 7.10
N GLU A 537 18.12 -1.80 6.94
CA GLU A 537 17.14 -1.88 8.04
C GLU A 537 17.47 -3.01 9.02
N THR A 538 17.62 -4.25 8.52
CA THR A 538 17.73 -5.47 9.32
C THR A 538 19.18 -5.92 9.57
N GLY A 539 20.13 -5.53 8.73
CA GLY A 539 21.49 -6.05 8.75
C GLY A 539 21.65 -7.43 8.12
N ASP A 540 20.61 -7.95 7.47
CA ASP A 540 20.62 -9.26 6.84
C ASP A 540 21.62 -9.32 5.69
N SER A 541 22.36 -10.43 5.61
CA SER A 541 23.21 -10.78 4.46
C SER A 541 22.41 -11.55 3.40
N LEU A 542 23.01 -11.82 2.23
CA LEU A 542 22.37 -12.63 1.19
C LEU A 542 21.95 -14.03 1.71
N VAL A 543 22.75 -14.63 2.58
CA VAL A 543 22.42 -15.95 3.16
C VAL A 543 21.17 -15.86 4.04
N HIS A 544 21.04 -14.82 4.88
CA HIS A 544 19.83 -14.58 5.68
C HIS A 544 18.58 -14.49 4.78
N LEU A 545 18.66 -13.70 3.71
CA LEU A 545 17.55 -13.52 2.77
C LEU A 545 17.16 -14.82 2.05
N SER A 546 18.14 -15.64 1.67
CA SER A 546 17.89 -16.94 1.04
C SER A 546 17.15 -17.91 1.97
N VAL A 547 17.49 -17.91 3.27
CA VAL A 547 16.87 -18.77 4.27
C VAL A 547 15.47 -18.26 4.68
N GLU A 548 15.30 -16.95 4.88
CA GLU A 548 13.99 -16.33 5.17
C GLU A 548 12.95 -16.71 4.11
N HIS A 549 13.37 -16.79 2.84
CA HIS A 549 12.52 -17.00 1.68
C HIS A 549 12.55 -18.43 1.09
N SER A 550 13.15 -19.40 1.79
CA SER A 550 13.23 -20.82 1.36
C SER A 550 13.88 -21.08 0.02
N GLN A 551 14.85 -20.25 -0.38
CA GLN A 551 15.47 -20.35 -1.70
C GLN A 551 16.63 -21.35 -1.68
N ALA A 552 16.33 -22.65 -1.79
CA ALA A 552 17.31 -23.73 -1.60
C ALA A 552 18.45 -23.70 -2.63
N GLU A 553 18.11 -23.44 -3.89
CA GLU A 553 19.10 -23.32 -4.96
C GLU A 553 20.01 -22.10 -4.77
N MET A 554 19.43 -20.97 -4.35
CA MET A 554 20.20 -19.76 -4.00
C MET A 554 21.10 -20.01 -2.79
N PHE A 555 20.59 -20.65 -1.74
CA PHE A 555 21.38 -21.00 -0.56
C PHE A 555 22.56 -21.91 -0.92
N ALA A 556 22.35 -22.95 -1.75
CA ALA A 556 23.42 -23.81 -2.25
C ALA A 556 24.46 -23.05 -3.08
N PHE A 557 24.03 -22.10 -3.92
CA PHE A 557 24.92 -21.24 -4.70
C PHE A 557 25.79 -20.35 -3.79
N LEU A 558 25.18 -19.69 -2.79
CA LEU A 558 25.88 -18.85 -1.84
C LEU A 558 26.89 -19.64 -0.98
N LEU A 559 26.53 -20.87 -0.58
CA LEU A 559 27.39 -21.78 0.16
C LEU A 559 28.65 -22.14 -0.65
N ARG A 560 28.50 -22.52 -1.91
CA ARG A 560 29.62 -22.81 -2.83
C ARG A 560 30.53 -21.61 -3.08
N ARG A 561 30.00 -20.39 -2.96
CA ARG A 561 30.77 -19.14 -3.06
C ARG A 561 31.53 -18.82 -1.76
N GLY A 562 31.39 -19.62 -0.70
CA GLY A 562 32.12 -19.47 0.56
C GLY A 562 31.60 -18.35 1.45
N ILE A 563 30.34 -17.93 1.28
CA ILE A 563 29.73 -16.89 2.13
C ILE A 563 29.45 -17.47 3.51
N ASP A 564 29.82 -16.73 4.57
CA ASP A 564 29.70 -17.17 5.96
C ASP A 564 28.24 -17.48 6.36
N ILE A 565 27.96 -18.76 6.63
CA ILE A 565 26.66 -19.23 7.09
C ILE A 565 26.34 -18.85 8.53
N ASN A 566 27.33 -18.43 9.32
CA ASN A 566 27.18 -18.01 10.71
C ASN A 566 27.18 -16.48 10.86
N ALA A 567 27.14 -15.73 9.76
CA ALA A 567 27.03 -14.28 9.79
C ALA A 567 25.82 -13.86 10.64
N THR A 568 25.97 -12.84 11.47
CA THR A 568 24.88 -12.32 12.32
C THR A 568 24.30 -11.05 11.75
N ASN A 569 22.97 -10.87 11.76
CA ASN A 569 22.32 -9.61 11.41
C ASN A 569 22.38 -8.58 12.57
N ARG A 570 21.64 -7.48 12.50
CA ARG A 570 21.65 -6.45 13.56
C ARG A 570 21.07 -6.92 14.89
N GLN A 571 20.20 -7.92 14.88
CA GLN A 571 19.66 -8.52 16.11
C GLN A 571 20.58 -9.62 16.66
N GLY A 572 21.80 -9.79 16.11
CA GLY A 572 22.67 -10.91 16.43
C GLY A 572 22.17 -12.26 15.89
N SER A 573 21.05 -12.29 15.16
CA SER A 573 20.48 -13.52 14.63
C SER A 573 21.29 -14.04 13.45
N THR A 574 21.54 -15.34 13.42
CA THR A 574 22.15 -16.04 12.27
C THR A 574 21.07 -16.55 11.30
N PRO A 575 21.43 -17.00 10.08
CA PRO A 575 20.46 -17.66 9.18
C PRO A 575 19.74 -18.84 9.85
N LEU A 576 20.40 -19.56 10.76
CA LEU A 576 19.77 -20.64 11.52
C LEU A 576 18.69 -20.14 12.50
N HIS A 577 18.86 -18.95 13.09
CA HIS A 577 17.80 -18.31 13.89
C HIS A 577 16.59 -17.96 13.02
N LEU A 578 16.84 -17.38 11.83
CA LEU A 578 15.76 -17.03 10.91
C LEU A 578 14.98 -18.26 10.46
N LEU A 579 15.63 -19.40 10.26
CA LEU A 579 14.97 -20.67 9.96
C LEU A 579 13.95 -21.05 11.04
N GLY A 580 14.27 -20.79 12.32
CA GLY A 580 13.37 -21.02 13.45
C GLY A 580 12.28 -19.97 13.66
N GLN A 581 12.42 -18.76 13.10
CA GLN A 581 11.41 -17.69 13.22
C GLN A 581 10.31 -17.75 12.15
N ARG A 582 10.35 -18.74 11.25
CA ARG A 582 9.38 -18.85 10.15
C ARG A 582 8.00 -19.21 10.72
N ILE A 583 6.93 -19.08 9.94
CA ILE A 583 5.57 -19.38 10.45
C ILE A 583 5.20 -20.86 10.19
N TYR A 584 5.84 -21.51 9.22
CA TYR A 584 5.50 -22.85 8.76
C TYR A 584 6.69 -23.78 8.87
N ASP A 585 6.43 -24.96 9.42
CA ASP A 585 7.37 -26.09 9.45
C ASP A 585 7.41 -26.73 8.05
N ASP A 586 8.36 -26.30 7.22
CA ASP A 586 8.52 -26.78 5.85
C ASP A 586 9.76 -27.67 5.69
N ASP A 587 9.82 -28.40 4.56
CA ASP A 587 10.93 -29.30 4.25
C ASP A 587 12.28 -28.56 4.08
N PHE A 588 12.28 -27.23 4.10
CA PHE A 588 13.50 -26.44 3.91
C PHE A 588 14.51 -26.66 5.02
N ALA A 589 14.09 -26.94 6.26
CA ALA A 589 15.04 -27.21 7.35
C ALA A 589 15.90 -28.45 7.08
N GLU A 590 15.33 -29.50 6.49
CA GLU A 590 16.09 -30.68 6.07
C GLU A 590 16.99 -30.38 4.90
N ILE A 591 16.51 -29.61 3.92
CA ILE A 591 17.31 -29.19 2.76
C ILE A 591 18.50 -28.33 3.21
N PHE A 592 18.27 -27.38 4.11
CA PHE A 592 19.30 -26.51 4.68
C PHE A 592 20.43 -27.33 5.30
N PHE A 593 20.10 -28.27 6.19
CA PHE A 593 21.13 -29.09 6.80
C PHE A 593 21.75 -30.10 5.85
N ARG A 594 20.99 -30.70 4.93
CA ARG A 594 21.55 -31.59 3.91
C ARG A 594 22.58 -30.87 3.05
N LEU A 595 22.28 -29.65 2.60
CA LEU A 595 23.19 -28.84 1.79
C LEU A 595 24.48 -28.47 2.55
N ILE A 596 24.40 -28.27 3.87
CA ILE A 596 25.57 -28.05 4.73
C ILE A 596 26.34 -29.35 4.95
N ASP A 597 25.66 -30.46 5.20
CA ASP A 597 26.29 -31.77 5.40
C ASP A 597 26.97 -32.27 4.10
N ASP A 598 26.46 -31.87 2.93
CA ASP A 598 27.06 -32.14 1.61
C ASP A 598 28.29 -31.25 1.32
N ASP A 599 28.47 -30.14 2.04
CA ASP A 599 29.52 -29.14 1.83
C ASP A 599 30.43 -29.02 3.06
N ASP A 600 31.55 -29.74 3.03
CA ASP A 600 32.55 -29.76 4.12
C ASP A 600 33.28 -28.41 4.34
N SER A 601 33.00 -27.36 3.54
CA SER A 601 33.72 -26.09 3.61
C SER A 601 33.40 -25.26 4.85
N GLN A 602 32.17 -25.36 5.38
CA GLN A 602 31.68 -24.53 6.48
C GLN A 602 30.88 -25.34 7.50
N LYS A 603 31.09 -25.06 8.79
CA LYS A 603 30.34 -25.69 9.88
C LYS A 603 29.31 -24.72 10.46
N VAL A 604 28.07 -25.17 10.57
CA VAL A 604 27.00 -24.41 11.22
C VAL A 604 27.17 -24.42 12.74
N GLN A 605 27.20 -23.24 13.35
CA GLN A 605 27.25 -23.10 14.80
C GLN A 605 25.82 -23.08 15.35
N ILE A 606 25.43 -24.19 15.98
CA ILE A 606 24.04 -24.46 16.39
C ILE A 606 23.62 -23.62 17.61
N ASP A 607 24.57 -23.34 18.49
CA ASP A 607 24.34 -22.79 19.82
C ASP A 607 24.68 -21.28 19.93
N LEU A 608 24.87 -20.60 18.80
CA LEU A 608 25.03 -19.14 18.80
C LEU A 608 23.77 -18.48 19.36
N GLN A 609 23.96 -17.40 20.13
CA GLN A 609 22.89 -16.62 20.73
C GLN A 609 22.71 -15.29 20.00
N ASP A 610 21.46 -14.89 19.80
CA ASP A 610 21.09 -13.55 19.33
C ASP A 610 21.27 -12.49 20.44
N GLU A 611 20.97 -11.22 20.16
CA GLU A 611 21.06 -10.13 21.15
C GLU A 611 20.15 -10.33 22.38
N ASN A 612 19.10 -11.15 22.26
CA ASN A 612 18.21 -11.52 23.36
C ASN A 612 18.67 -12.81 24.06
N GLY A 613 19.85 -13.35 23.74
CA GLY A 613 20.33 -14.61 24.29
C GLY A 613 19.62 -15.85 23.72
N ASN A 614 18.71 -15.71 22.75
CA ASN A 614 18.01 -16.87 22.18
C ASN A 614 18.95 -17.61 21.24
N THR A 615 18.99 -18.94 21.35
CA THR A 615 19.56 -19.81 20.32
C THR A 615 18.53 -20.08 19.22
N ALA A 616 18.96 -20.64 18.09
CA ALA A 616 18.03 -21.08 17.05
C ALA A 616 17.00 -22.11 17.54
N LEU A 617 17.37 -22.89 18.56
CA LEU A 617 16.47 -23.83 19.22
C LEU A 617 15.35 -23.09 19.99
N HIS A 618 15.65 -21.96 20.65
CA HIS A 618 14.62 -21.13 21.28
C HIS A 618 13.64 -20.54 20.25
N ALA A 619 14.17 -20.02 19.13
CA ALA A 619 13.33 -19.49 18.05
C ALA A 619 12.39 -20.55 17.47
N ALA A 620 12.90 -21.77 17.26
CA ALA A 620 12.13 -22.89 16.75
C ALA A 620 10.95 -23.28 17.67
N VAL A 621 11.14 -23.24 18.99
CA VAL A 621 10.06 -23.53 19.96
C VAL A 621 8.99 -22.45 19.95
N ASP A 622 9.39 -21.18 19.97
CA ASP A 622 8.46 -20.06 20.03
C ASP A 622 7.48 -20.06 18.84
N HIS A 623 7.96 -20.49 17.67
CA HIS A 623 7.17 -20.62 16.44
C HIS A 623 6.69 -22.04 16.15
N LYS A 624 6.89 -22.99 17.08
CA LYS A 624 6.42 -24.38 17.01
C LYS A 624 6.94 -25.20 15.82
N HIS A 625 8.18 -24.96 15.36
CA HIS A 625 8.84 -25.75 14.30
C HIS A 625 9.34 -27.09 14.80
N GLN A 626 8.46 -28.09 14.78
CA GLN A 626 8.77 -29.42 15.31
C GLN A 626 9.90 -30.12 14.57
N ARG A 627 9.93 -30.05 13.25
CA ARG A 627 10.97 -30.71 12.45
C ARG A 627 12.33 -30.08 12.72
N LEU A 628 12.39 -28.75 12.77
CA LEU A 628 13.63 -28.04 13.10
C LEU A 628 14.10 -28.37 14.52
N MET A 629 13.20 -28.39 15.52
CA MET A 629 13.53 -28.82 16.88
C MET A 629 14.16 -30.22 16.90
N LYS A 630 13.53 -31.21 16.24
CA LYS A 630 14.04 -32.58 16.13
C LYS A 630 15.42 -32.64 15.48
N LEU A 631 15.65 -31.87 14.41
CA LEU A 631 16.93 -31.81 13.70
C LEU A 631 18.04 -31.18 14.54
N LEU A 632 17.75 -30.08 15.25
CA LEU A 632 18.69 -29.38 16.12
C LEU A 632 19.11 -30.26 17.30
N LEU A 633 18.17 -30.90 17.99
CA LEU A 633 18.46 -31.81 19.11
C LEU A 633 19.34 -32.99 18.65
N ARG A 634 19.00 -33.63 17.51
CA ARG A 634 19.81 -34.73 16.94
C ARG A 634 21.22 -34.27 16.59
N ARG A 635 21.39 -33.04 16.11
CA ARG A 635 22.71 -32.43 15.84
C ARG A 635 23.45 -31.92 17.09
N GLY A 636 22.83 -32.04 18.27
CA GLY A 636 23.50 -31.79 19.55
C GLY A 636 23.43 -30.35 20.04
N ALA A 637 22.37 -29.62 19.67
CA ALA A 637 22.04 -28.33 20.29
C ALA A 637 22.04 -28.44 21.82
N ASP A 638 22.63 -27.47 22.49
CA ASP A 638 22.61 -27.39 23.96
C ASP A 638 21.28 -26.81 24.44
N THR A 639 20.56 -27.60 25.24
CA THR A 639 19.23 -27.28 25.74
C THR A 639 19.26 -26.48 27.04
N ASN A 640 20.45 -26.32 27.63
CA ASN A 640 20.64 -25.64 28.92
C ASN A 640 21.05 -24.18 28.79
N ILE A 641 21.36 -23.72 27.56
CA ILE A 641 21.65 -22.31 27.31
C ILE A 641 20.39 -21.50 27.65
N ALA A 642 20.56 -20.48 28.49
CA ALA A 642 19.49 -19.58 28.90
C ALA A 642 19.51 -18.30 28.06
N ASN A 643 18.33 -17.81 27.67
CA ASN A 643 18.19 -16.51 27.01
C ASN A 643 18.32 -15.34 28.01
N ALA A 644 18.16 -14.11 27.53
CA ALA A 644 18.25 -12.91 28.36
C ALA A 644 17.20 -12.87 29.48
N LYS A 645 16.11 -13.63 29.40
CA LYS A 645 15.10 -13.79 30.46
C LYS A 645 15.41 -14.96 31.41
N GLY A 646 16.57 -15.60 31.28
CA GLY A 646 16.92 -16.80 32.03
C GLY A 646 16.18 -18.06 31.59
N GLU A 647 15.41 -18.00 30.50
CA GLU A 647 14.62 -19.14 30.02
C GLU A 647 15.53 -20.08 29.22
N THR A 648 15.56 -21.36 29.59
CA THR A 648 16.17 -22.43 28.78
C THR A 648 15.18 -22.98 27.76
N PHE A 649 15.65 -23.84 26.84
CA PHE A 649 14.77 -24.55 25.89
C PHE A 649 13.56 -25.20 26.57
N LEU A 650 13.79 -25.81 27.74
CA LEU A 650 12.75 -26.50 28.49
C LEU A 650 11.69 -25.55 29.04
N HIS A 651 12.06 -24.31 29.42
CA HIS A 651 11.09 -23.30 29.87
C HIS A 651 10.12 -22.93 28.75
N VAL A 652 10.66 -22.57 27.59
CA VAL A 652 9.86 -22.14 26.42
C VAL A 652 8.99 -23.31 25.92
N LEU A 653 9.53 -24.53 25.93
CA LEU A 653 8.80 -25.74 25.51
C LEU A 653 7.56 -25.99 26.40
N CYS A 654 7.71 -25.83 27.71
CA CYS A 654 6.64 -26.04 28.69
C CYS A 654 5.50 -25.02 28.54
N TRP A 655 5.80 -23.79 28.12
CA TRP A 655 4.80 -22.74 27.91
C TRP A 655 3.96 -22.93 26.64
N GLN A 656 4.55 -23.44 25.55
CA GLN A 656 3.95 -23.38 24.20
C GLN A 656 2.94 -24.51 23.85
N HIS A 657 2.66 -25.44 24.77
CA HIS A 657 1.78 -26.61 24.55
C HIS A 657 2.15 -27.44 23.31
N ILE A 658 3.44 -27.68 23.11
CA ILE A 658 3.95 -28.43 21.96
C ILE A 658 3.75 -29.95 22.17
N ASP A 659 3.71 -30.71 21.08
CA ASP A 659 3.53 -32.17 21.10
C ASP A 659 4.54 -32.89 22.00
N ASN A 660 4.02 -33.88 22.73
CA ASN A 660 4.74 -34.60 23.78
C ASN A 660 5.99 -35.34 23.26
N ASP A 661 5.97 -35.75 21.98
CA ASP A 661 7.07 -36.42 21.31
C ASP A 661 8.38 -35.63 21.39
N ILE A 662 8.34 -34.29 21.40
CA ILE A 662 9.54 -33.44 21.48
C ILE A 662 10.11 -33.45 22.90
N SER A 663 9.24 -33.40 23.90
CA SER A 663 9.66 -33.49 25.30
C SER A 663 10.28 -34.85 25.60
N GLU A 664 9.72 -35.95 25.07
CA GLU A 664 10.32 -37.28 25.17
C GLU A 664 11.66 -37.36 24.45
N LEU A 665 11.73 -36.88 23.20
CA LEU A 665 12.95 -36.87 22.40
C LEU A 665 14.08 -36.04 23.04
N LEU A 666 13.75 -34.90 23.67
CA LEU A 666 14.71 -34.08 24.41
C LEU A 666 15.45 -34.93 25.44
N PHE A 667 14.70 -35.66 26.27
CA PHE A 667 15.28 -36.45 27.34
C PHE A 667 15.95 -37.73 26.82
N GLU A 668 15.42 -38.36 25.78
CA GLU A 668 16.08 -39.48 25.09
C GLU A 668 17.47 -39.08 24.59
N ILE A 669 17.57 -37.98 23.84
CA ILE A 669 18.85 -37.49 23.30
C ILE A 669 19.79 -37.04 24.41
N ALA A 670 19.26 -36.43 25.47
CA ALA A 670 20.04 -36.03 26.64
C ALA A 670 20.66 -37.26 27.33
N ASP A 671 19.90 -38.34 27.50
CA ASP A 671 20.36 -39.60 28.07
C ASP A 671 21.39 -40.28 27.15
N GLU A 672 21.12 -40.34 25.84
CA GLU A 672 22.04 -40.90 24.84
C GLU A 672 23.40 -40.19 24.81
N LYS A 673 23.39 -38.84 24.85
CA LYS A 673 24.60 -38.01 24.79
C LYS A 673 25.23 -37.74 26.15
N ASN A 674 24.66 -38.29 27.22
CA ASN A 674 25.07 -38.06 28.61
C ASN A 674 25.19 -36.56 28.95
N ARG A 675 24.23 -35.75 28.49
CA ARG A 675 24.13 -34.31 28.76
C ARG A 675 22.95 -34.06 29.70
N PRO A 676 23.17 -33.66 30.97
CA PRO A 676 22.06 -33.47 31.90
C PRO A 676 21.23 -32.26 31.49
N VAL A 677 19.91 -32.42 31.43
CA VAL A 677 18.97 -31.30 31.27
C VAL A 677 18.74 -30.64 32.63
N LEU A 678 18.86 -29.32 32.71
CA LEU A 678 18.60 -28.57 33.94
C LEU A 678 17.10 -28.45 34.20
N ILE A 679 16.53 -29.50 34.80
CA ILE A 679 15.08 -29.65 35.05
C ILE A 679 14.52 -28.56 35.99
N ASP A 680 15.34 -28.11 36.94
CA ASP A 680 14.98 -27.13 37.97
C ASP A 680 15.69 -25.77 37.78
N ALA A 681 16.21 -25.49 36.57
CA ALA A 681 16.68 -24.14 36.26
C ALA A 681 15.55 -23.13 36.47
N GLN A 682 15.86 -21.93 36.95
CA GLN A 682 14.86 -20.88 37.20
C GLN A 682 15.10 -19.70 36.24
N ASP A 683 14.02 -19.23 35.61
CA ASP A 683 14.03 -18.00 34.80
C ASP A 683 14.22 -16.74 35.68
N GLU A 684 14.24 -15.55 35.06
CA GLU A 684 14.33 -14.26 35.78
C GLU A 684 13.21 -14.03 36.80
N LYS A 685 12.05 -14.68 36.62
CA LYS A 685 10.92 -14.64 37.56
C LYS A 685 11.00 -15.75 38.62
N GLY A 686 12.06 -16.54 38.64
CA GLY A 686 12.22 -17.67 39.53
C GLY A 686 11.37 -18.89 39.13
N ASN A 687 10.69 -18.87 37.99
CA ASN A 687 9.89 -20.01 37.57
C ASN A 687 10.80 -21.10 37.02
N ALA A 688 10.68 -22.30 37.60
CA ALA A 688 11.20 -23.51 36.98
C ALA A 688 10.26 -24.03 35.87
N PRO A 689 10.73 -24.87 34.92
CA PRO A 689 9.91 -25.42 33.85
C PRO A 689 8.62 -26.09 34.32
N LEU A 690 8.64 -26.74 35.50
CA LEU A 690 7.43 -27.33 36.10
C LEU A 690 6.35 -26.27 36.39
N HIS A 691 6.74 -25.08 36.84
CA HIS A 691 5.78 -23.98 37.07
C HIS A 691 5.11 -23.58 35.75
N LEU A 692 5.89 -23.41 34.67
CA LEU A 692 5.36 -23.03 33.36
C LEU A 692 4.49 -24.12 32.73
N ALA A 693 4.86 -25.39 32.85
CA ALA A 693 4.06 -26.52 32.36
C ALA A 693 2.69 -26.60 33.05
N LEU A 694 2.67 -26.34 34.37
CA LEU A 694 1.44 -26.33 35.17
C LEU A 694 0.60 -25.08 34.92
N GLU A 695 1.23 -23.91 34.72
CA GLU A 695 0.53 -22.67 34.36
C GLU A 695 -0.13 -22.77 32.99
N GLY A 696 0.55 -23.37 32.00
CA GLY A 696 -0.04 -23.71 30.71
C GLY A 696 -1.16 -24.75 30.87
N GLY A 697 -0.96 -25.77 31.71
CA GLY A 697 -1.90 -26.88 31.91
C GLY A 697 -1.54 -28.15 31.13
N SER A 698 -0.28 -28.29 30.71
CA SER A 698 0.21 -29.49 30.01
C SER A 698 0.49 -30.63 30.99
N LYS A 699 -0.51 -31.50 31.21
CA LYS A 699 -0.39 -32.68 32.09
C LYS A 699 0.76 -33.60 31.66
N VAL A 700 0.93 -33.84 30.37
CA VAL A 700 1.92 -34.80 29.88
C VAL A 700 3.34 -34.28 30.05
N THR A 701 3.61 -33.01 29.72
CA THR A 701 4.91 -32.40 29.94
C THR A 701 5.24 -32.32 31.43
N ALA A 702 4.27 -31.92 32.26
CA ALA A 702 4.42 -31.94 33.71
C ALA A 702 4.68 -33.36 34.25
N GLU A 703 4.01 -34.39 33.72
CA GLU A 703 4.25 -35.79 34.12
C GLU A 703 5.69 -36.21 33.86
N LEU A 704 6.22 -35.85 32.70
CA LEU A 704 7.59 -36.17 32.30
C LEU A 704 8.60 -35.48 33.21
N LEU A 705 8.42 -34.19 33.50
CA LEU A 705 9.25 -33.44 34.45
C LEU A 705 9.23 -34.06 35.85
N LEU A 706 8.05 -34.45 36.34
CA LEU A 706 7.89 -35.09 37.64
C LEU A 706 8.57 -36.45 37.72
N LYS A 707 8.46 -37.27 36.65
CA LYS A 707 9.18 -38.55 36.52
C LYS A 707 10.70 -38.36 36.50
N ARG A 708 11.18 -37.25 35.95
CA ARG A 708 12.60 -36.88 35.88
C ARG A 708 13.11 -36.18 37.15
N GLY A 709 12.25 -35.98 38.15
CA GLY A 709 12.65 -35.52 39.48
C GLY A 709 12.49 -34.01 39.75
N ALA A 710 11.73 -33.27 38.93
CA ALA A 710 11.51 -31.83 39.10
C ALA A 710 11.03 -31.47 40.52
N ASP A 711 11.63 -30.49 41.18
CA ASP A 711 11.32 -30.13 42.57
C ASP A 711 9.91 -29.51 42.69
N LEU A 712 9.10 -30.04 43.63
CA LEU A 712 7.74 -29.59 43.90
C LEU A 712 7.70 -28.34 44.79
N ASP A 713 8.72 -28.19 45.63
CA ASP A 713 8.79 -27.18 46.69
C ASP A 713 9.62 -25.95 46.27
N LEU A 714 10.24 -26.01 45.09
CA LEU A 714 10.96 -24.88 44.51
C LEU A 714 10.01 -23.70 44.34
N LYS A 715 10.46 -22.53 44.81
CA LYS A 715 9.66 -21.31 44.83
C LYS A 715 10.11 -20.34 43.76
N ASN A 716 9.16 -19.74 43.05
CA ASN A 716 9.42 -18.60 42.19
C ASN A 716 9.60 -17.28 42.98
N ASN A 717 9.80 -16.17 42.27
CA ASN A 717 10.01 -14.85 42.91
C ASN A 717 8.77 -14.34 43.68
N ASP A 718 7.58 -14.89 43.42
CA ASP A 718 6.38 -14.64 44.23
C ASP A 718 6.31 -15.56 45.46
N GLY A 719 7.30 -16.42 45.68
CA GLY A 719 7.29 -17.46 46.71
C GLY A 719 6.35 -18.63 46.39
N SER A 720 5.76 -18.66 45.20
CA SER A 720 4.78 -19.66 44.78
C SER A 720 5.48 -20.97 44.44
N THR A 721 4.97 -22.08 44.98
CA THR A 721 5.35 -23.45 44.60
C THR A 721 4.50 -23.97 43.43
N ALA A 722 4.80 -25.16 42.91
CA ALA A 722 4.00 -25.83 41.88
C ALA A 722 2.50 -25.89 42.26
N LEU A 723 2.17 -26.18 43.53
CA LEU A 723 0.80 -26.23 44.01
C LEU A 723 0.11 -24.86 44.00
N HIS A 724 0.83 -23.78 44.33
CA HIS A 724 0.29 -22.42 44.25
C HIS A 724 -0.06 -22.04 42.80
N VAL A 725 0.81 -22.39 41.84
CA VAL A 725 0.57 -22.12 40.42
C VAL A 725 -0.67 -22.86 39.93
N ILE A 726 -0.83 -24.14 40.28
CA ILE A 726 -2.02 -24.93 39.95
C ILE A 726 -3.29 -24.30 40.55
N CYS A 727 -3.25 -23.91 41.83
CA CYS A 727 -4.41 -23.29 42.48
C CYS A 727 -4.77 -21.93 41.85
N LYS A 728 -3.79 -21.09 41.52
CA LYS A 728 -4.01 -19.81 40.82
C LYS A 728 -4.60 -20.04 39.43
N ARG A 729 -4.12 -21.04 38.69
CA ARG A 729 -4.67 -21.40 37.37
C ARG A 729 -6.11 -21.91 37.47
N ALA A 730 -6.39 -22.75 38.46
CA ALA A 730 -7.71 -23.37 38.66
C ALA A 730 -8.83 -22.35 38.99
N MET A 731 -8.49 -21.10 39.30
CA MET A 731 -9.43 -19.97 39.40
C MET A 731 -10.04 -19.59 38.03
N TYR A 732 -9.33 -19.89 36.95
CA TYR A 732 -9.72 -19.50 35.59
C TYR A 732 -10.07 -20.69 34.70
N TRP A 733 -9.60 -21.89 35.04
CA TRP A 733 -9.72 -23.10 34.20
C TRP A 733 -10.14 -24.33 35.02
N GLU A 734 -11.24 -24.97 34.65
CA GLU A 734 -11.71 -26.22 35.25
C GLU A 734 -11.31 -27.43 34.38
N ASP A 735 -10.03 -27.82 34.43
CA ASP A 735 -9.47 -28.90 33.60
C ASP A 735 -9.06 -30.16 34.40
N GLY A 736 -9.36 -30.20 35.69
CA GLY A 736 -9.00 -31.29 36.59
C GLY A 736 -7.48 -31.48 36.76
N LEU A 737 -6.69 -30.43 36.50
CA LEU A 737 -5.24 -30.42 36.74
C LEU A 737 -4.88 -30.60 38.23
N PRO A 738 -5.59 -29.98 39.20
CA PRO A 738 -5.32 -30.22 40.62
C PRO A 738 -5.43 -31.69 41.04
N GLU A 739 -6.51 -32.38 40.68
CA GLU A 739 -6.73 -33.78 41.02
C GLU A 739 -5.67 -34.68 40.38
N TRP A 740 -5.35 -34.40 39.12
CA TRP A 740 -4.30 -35.10 38.41
C TRP A 740 -2.94 -34.91 39.09
N PHE A 741 -2.59 -33.69 39.52
CA PHE A 741 -1.31 -33.40 40.16
C PHE A 741 -1.13 -34.13 41.50
N PHE A 742 -2.17 -34.21 42.33
CA PHE A 742 -2.13 -35.03 43.54
C PHE A 742 -1.99 -36.52 43.22
N LYS A 743 -2.77 -37.02 42.24
CA LYS A 743 -2.75 -38.44 41.84
C LYS A 743 -1.40 -38.87 41.27
N ILE A 744 -0.78 -38.07 40.41
CA ILE A 744 0.52 -38.42 39.82
C ILE A 744 1.63 -38.43 40.87
N ASN A 745 1.66 -37.45 41.78
CA ASN A 745 2.67 -37.42 42.85
C ASN A 745 2.45 -38.55 43.87
N GLN A 746 1.20 -38.95 44.13
CA GLN A 746 0.90 -40.15 44.90
C GLN A 746 1.45 -41.41 44.21
N ASN A 747 1.25 -41.55 42.90
CA ASN A 747 1.79 -42.68 42.12
C ASN A 747 3.32 -42.70 42.10
N LEU A 748 3.96 -41.53 42.06
CA LEU A 748 5.42 -41.36 42.10
C LEU A 748 5.99 -41.42 43.52
N LEU A 749 5.16 -41.67 44.56
CA LEU A 749 5.55 -41.69 45.97
C LEU A 749 6.22 -40.40 46.45
N ARG A 750 5.80 -39.25 45.91
CA ARG A 750 6.31 -37.92 46.27
C ARG A 750 5.35 -37.21 47.23
N THR A 751 5.91 -36.61 48.27
CA THR A 751 5.14 -35.83 49.26
C THR A 751 4.96 -34.39 48.76
N ILE A 752 3.72 -33.91 48.69
CA ILE A 752 3.41 -32.51 48.35
C ILE A 752 3.29 -31.71 49.65
N ARG A 753 4.01 -30.59 49.75
CA ARG A 753 3.84 -29.64 50.85
C ARG A 753 2.59 -28.77 50.63
N VAL A 754 1.45 -29.24 51.15
CA VAL A 754 0.14 -28.62 50.93
C VAL A 754 -0.01 -27.23 51.56
N ASP A 755 0.65 -27.01 52.70
CA ASP A 755 0.58 -25.77 53.49
C ASP A 755 1.80 -24.84 53.25
N ALA A 756 2.44 -24.94 52.09
CA ALA A 756 3.48 -23.98 51.71
C ALA A 756 2.89 -22.56 51.67
N ARG A 757 3.70 -21.55 51.99
CA ARG A 757 3.30 -20.13 51.92
C ARG A 757 4.06 -19.41 50.81
N ASP A 758 3.34 -18.61 50.03
CA ASP A 758 3.92 -17.66 49.09
C ASP A 758 4.48 -16.42 49.80
N ASN A 759 5.05 -15.47 49.04
CA ASN A 759 5.63 -14.23 49.61
C ASN A 759 4.56 -13.28 50.18
N PHE A 760 3.28 -13.50 49.86
CA PHE A 760 2.15 -12.80 50.48
C PHE A 760 1.67 -13.51 51.77
N GLY A 761 2.29 -14.63 52.12
CA GLY A 761 1.92 -15.47 53.25
C GLY A 761 0.68 -16.32 53.00
N LYS A 762 0.19 -16.39 51.76
CA LYS A 762 -0.99 -17.15 51.39
C LYS A 762 -0.65 -18.62 51.19
N THR A 763 -1.54 -19.50 51.64
CA THR A 763 -1.48 -20.93 51.36
C THR A 763 -2.31 -21.29 50.13
N PRO A 764 -2.09 -22.45 49.50
CA PRO A 764 -2.97 -22.95 48.43
C PRO A 764 -4.44 -23.02 48.84
N LEU A 765 -4.73 -23.37 50.10
CA LEU A 765 -6.09 -23.40 50.64
C LEU A 765 -6.71 -22.00 50.71
N GLU A 766 -5.94 -21.00 51.13
CA GLU A 766 -6.41 -19.60 51.14
C GLU A 766 -6.68 -19.06 49.74
N LEU A 767 -5.90 -19.46 48.74
CA LEU A 767 -6.16 -19.11 47.33
C LEU A 767 -7.49 -19.71 46.87
N ALA A 768 -7.74 -21.00 47.12
CA ALA A 768 -8.99 -21.67 46.77
C ALA A 768 -10.22 -21.04 47.46
N LEU A 769 -10.09 -20.66 48.74
CA LEU A 769 -11.14 -19.97 49.50
C LEU A 769 -11.36 -18.53 49.03
N SER A 770 -10.30 -17.86 48.58
CA SER A 770 -10.40 -16.53 47.99
C SER A 770 -11.12 -16.55 46.65
N ASP A 771 -11.09 -17.66 45.92
CA ASP A 771 -11.84 -17.84 44.68
C ASP A 771 -13.29 -18.28 44.93
N GLY A 772 -13.50 -19.09 45.97
CA GLY A 772 -14.77 -19.73 46.27
C GLY A 772 -14.94 -21.11 45.62
N ASN A 773 -13.83 -21.73 45.18
CA ASN A 773 -13.83 -23.00 44.45
C ASN A 773 -13.97 -24.20 45.42
N GLU A 774 -15.19 -24.71 45.60
CA GLU A 774 -15.51 -25.82 46.51
C GLU A 774 -14.69 -27.09 46.21
N THR A 775 -14.56 -27.45 44.93
CA THR A 775 -13.85 -28.65 44.49
C THR A 775 -12.39 -28.60 44.91
N LEU A 776 -11.74 -27.46 44.68
CA LEU A 776 -10.33 -27.25 45.05
C LEU A 776 -10.14 -27.24 46.58
N VAL A 777 -11.06 -26.63 47.33
CA VAL A 777 -11.05 -26.67 48.80
C VAL A 777 -11.18 -28.10 49.32
N ARG A 778 -12.16 -28.88 48.81
CA ARG A 778 -12.31 -30.30 49.18
C ARG A 778 -11.06 -31.11 48.88
N LEU A 779 -10.44 -30.87 47.72
CA LEU A 779 -9.24 -31.58 47.29
C LEU A 779 -8.04 -31.28 48.22
N LEU A 780 -7.80 -30.02 48.55
CA LEU A 780 -6.68 -29.62 49.43
C LEU A 780 -6.85 -30.17 50.85
N LEU A 781 -8.07 -30.08 51.42
CA LEU A 781 -8.37 -30.63 52.75
C LEU A 781 -8.24 -32.15 52.81
N LYS A 782 -8.72 -32.87 51.77
CA LYS A 782 -8.55 -34.33 51.67
C LYS A 782 -7.08 -34.74 51.63
N ASN A 783 -6.22 -33.90 51.08
CA ASN A 783 -4.78 -34.12 50.99
C ASN A 783 -3.99 -33.55 52.18
N GLY A 784 -4.66 -33.06 53.23
CA GLY A 784 -4.04 -32.75 54.51
C GLY A 784 -3.69 -31.27 54.74
N ALA A 785 -4.29 -30.33 53.99
CA ALA A 785 -4.19 -28.91 54.31
C ALA A 785 -4.72 -28.61 55.73
N ASP A 786 -4.07 -27.70 56.45
CA ASP A 786 -4.45 -27.31 57.81
C ASP A 786 -5.58 -26.26 57.82
N VAL A 787 -6.74 -26.66 58.35
CA VAL A 787 -7.94 -25.80 58.47
C VAL A 787 -7.77 -24.61 59.43
N ASN A 788 -6.73 -24.60 60.26
CA ASN A 788 -6.48 -23.57 61.28
C ASN A 788 -5.26 -22.72 61.01
N LEU A 789 -4.60 -22.89 59.85
CA LEU A 789 -3.37 -22.18 59.56
C LEU A 789 -3.65 -20.69 59.31
N ALA A 790 -3.21 -19.83 60.23
CA ALA A 790 -3.48 -18.39 60.14
C ALA A 790 -2.58 -17.68 59.11
N ASN A 791 -3.19 -16.81 58.31
CA ASN A 791 -2.50 -15.99 57.31
C ASN A 791 -1.77 -14.78 57.91
N CYS A 792 -1.23 -13.89 57.07
CA CYS A 792 -0.51 -12.70 57.51
C CYS A 792 -1.39 -11.69 58.29
N ASP A 793 -2.72 -11.76 58.18
CA ASP A 793 -3.68 -10.97 58.98
C ASP A 793 -4.12 -11.70 60.26
N GLY A 794 -3.52 -12.85 60.59
CA GLY A 794 -3.98 -13.72 61.68
C GLY A 794 -5.30 -14.42 61.37
N SER A 795 -5.84 -14.28 60.16
CA SER A 795 -7.11 -14.90 59.75
C SER A 795 -6.89 -16.36 59.38
N VAL A 796 -7.60 -17.27 60.04
CA VAL A 796 -7.67 -18.69 59.65
C VAL A 796 -8.63 -18.91 58.46
N PRO A 797 -8.54 -20.02 57.70
CA PRO A 797 -9.45 -20.37 56.60
C PRO A 797 -10.94 -20.08 56.84
N LEU A 798 -11.40 -20.32 58.07
CA LEU A 798 -12.79 -20.07 58.47
C LEU A 798 -13.19 -18.59 58.35
N HIS A 799 -12.31 -17.63 58.68
CA HIS A 799 -12.57 -16.20 58.49
C HIS A 799 -12.79 -15.82 57.03
N LEU A 800 -12.01 -16.42 56.12
CA LEU A 800 -12.06 -16.12 54.69
C LEU A 800 -13.35 -16.69 54.08
N ALA A 801 -13.71 -17.92 54.45
CA ALA A 801 -14.98 -18.54 54.05
C ALA A 801 -16.20 -17.74 54.52
N SER A 802 -16.13 -17.15 55.73
CA SER A 802 -17.20 -16.34 56.31
C SER A 802 -17.40 -14.97 55.63
N ALA A 803 -16.39 -14.39 55.00
CA ALA A 803 -16.41 -13.00 54.51
C ALA A 803 -16.78 -12.83 53.01
N LYS A 804 -17.06 -13.90 52.26
CA LYS A 804 -17.21 -13.87 50.80
C LYS A 804 -18.64 -13.58 50.32
N GLU A 805 -18.83 -12.81 49.24
CA GLU A 805 -20.12 -12.44 48.60
C GLU A 805 -20.57 -13.47 47.52
N GLY A 806 -21.75 -14.12 47.66
CA GLY A 806 -22.21 -15.25 46.79
C GLY A 806 -22.76 -16.50 47.51
N ASP A 807 -23.33 -17.49 46.82
CA ASP A 807 -24.02 -18.66 47.40
C ASP A 807 -23.06 -19.76 47.95
N TYR A 808 -22.03 -19.36 48.72
CA TYR A 808 -20.94 -20.22 49.22
C TYR A 808 -21.26 -21.02 50.48
N LYS A 809 -22.54 -21.33 50.72
CA LYS A 809 -23.00 -22.19 51.83
C LYS A 809 -22.15 -23.47 51.93
N ASN A 810 -21.76 -24.00 50.77
CA ASN A 810 -21.03 -25.24 50.67
C ASN A 810 -19.59 -25.17 51.24
N LEU A 811 -18.92 -24.01 51.27
CA LEU A 811 -17.50 -23.94 51.70
C LEU A 811 -17.32 -24.10 53.21
N LEU A 812 -18.20 -23.48 54.02
CA LEU A 812 -18.18 -23.64 55.48
C LEU A 812 -18.56 -25.08 55.87
N GLU A 813 -19.59 -25.65 55.22
CA GLU A 813 -19.97 -27.05 55.41
C GLU A 813 -18.81 -27.99 55.09
N VAL A 814 -18.10 -27.76 53.97
CA VAL A 814 -16.91 -28.53 53.57
C VAL A 814 -15.80 -28.48 54.61
N ILE A 815 -15.47 -27.30 55.14
CA ILE A 815 -14.39 -27.16 56.14
C ILE A 815 -14.77 -27.95 57.41
N PHE A 816 -16.02 -27.85 57.88
CA PHE A 816 -16.47 -28.58 59.06
C PHE A 816 -16.60 -30.09 58.84
N GLU A 817 -17.10 -30.51 57.68
CA GLU A 817 -17.25 -31.92 57.28
C GLU A 817 -15.87 -32.60 57.20
N LEU A 818 -14.95 -32.05 56.40
CA LEU A 818 -13.63 -32.63 56.19
C LEU A 818 -12.70 -32.44 57.38
N GLY A 819 -12.87 -31.38 58.17
CA GLY A 819 -12.18 -31.22 59.44
C GLY A 819 -12.50 -32.36 60.41
N LYS A 820 -13.79 -32.72 60.53
CA LYS A 820 -14.23 -33.89 61.31
C LYS A 820 -13.71 -35.21 60.73
N GLU A 821 -13.79 -35.39 59.41
CA GLU A 821 -13.31 -36.60 58.72
C GLU A 821 -11.80 -36.83 58.93
N LYS A 822 -10.99 -35.76 58.90
CA LYS A 822 -9.53 -35.80 59.09
C LYS A 822 -9.08 -35.67 60.54
N ASN A 823 -10.02 -35.62 61.49
CA ASN A 823 -9.76 -35.43 62.92
C ASN A 823 -8.95 -34.15 63.21
N GLN A 824 -9.12 -33.10 62.40
CA GLN A 824 -8.59 -31.77 62.65
C GLN A 824 -9.63 -30.95 63.43
N LEU A 825 -9.27 -30.48 64.62
CA LEU A 825 -10.16 -29.64 65.43
C LEU A 825 -10.26 -28.24 64.81
N VAL A 826 -11.40 -27.90 64.21
CA VAL A 826 -11.64 -26.57 63.63
C VAL A 826 -11.80 -25.53 64.74
N GLN A 827 -10.95 -24.49 64.73
CA GLN A 827 -11.00 -23.39 65.70
C GLN A 827 -12.07 -22.36 65.30
N VAL A 828 -13.29 -22.58 65.78
CA VAL A 828 -14.46 -21.76 65.41
C VAL A 828 -14.34 -20.30 65.87
N ASP A 829 -13.71 -20.06 67.01
CA ASP A 829 -13.51 -18.73 67.60
C ASP A 829 -12.06 -18.23 67.50
N ALA A 830 -11.33 -18.70 66.49
CA ALA A 830 -10.01 -18.14 66.18
C ALA A 830 -10.11 -16.61 66.01
N ARG A 831 -9.10 -15.87 66.48
CA ARG A 831 -9.09 -14.40 66.40
C ARG A 831 -8.07 -13.91 65.38
N ASP A 832 -8.50 -13.04 64.48
CA ASP A 832 -7.60 -12.32 63.57
C ASP A 832 -6.79 -11.23 64.29
N LYS A 833 -5.87 -10.55 63.60
CA LYS A 833 -5.02 -9.48 64.17
C LYS A 833 -5.78 -8.27 64.73
N LYS A 834 -7.09 -8.16 64.47
CA LYS A 834 -7.97 -7.13 65.06
C LYS A 834 -8.86 -7.71 66.16
N GLY A 835 -8.59 -8.93 66.63
CA GLY A 835 -9.39 -9.62 67.63
C GLY A 835 -10.70 -10.20 67.11
N ARG A 836 -11.00 -10.07 65.81
CA ARG A 836 -12.29 -10.49 65.23
C ARG A 836 -12.33 -11.99 65.05
N THR A 837 -13.46 -12.61 65.36
CA THR A 837 -13.75 -14.03 65.07
C THR A 837 -14.37 -14.20 63.67
N PRO A 838 -14.45 -15.43 63.12
CA PRO A 838 -15.17 -15.68 61.86
C PRO A 838 -16.62 -15.20 61.88
N LEU A 839 -17.26 -15.23 63.06
CA LEU A 839 -18.61 -14.70 63.27
C LEU A 839 -18.68 -13.17 63.09
N HIS A 840 -17.66 -12.42 63.50
CA HIS A 840 -17.57 -10.98 63.20
C HIS A 840 -17.50 -10.73 61.69
N ARG A 841 -16.70 -11.54 60.96
CA ARG A 841 -16.54 -11.42 59.50
C ARG A 841 -17.79 -11.83 58.73
N ALA A 842 -18.56 -12.80 59.22
CA ALA A 842 -19.84 -13.19 58.62
C ALA A 842 -20.89 -12.07 58.65
N LEU A 843 -20.74 -11.10 59.56
CA LEU A 843 -21.71 -10.03 59.80
C LEU A 843 -21.32 -8.68 59.17
N THR A 844 -20.14 -8.55 58.52
CA THR A 844 -19.63 -7.27 57.99
C THR A 844 -20.15 -6.83 56.61
N SER A 845 -20.79 -7.70 55.84
CA SER A 845 -21.23 -7.45 54.45
C SER A 845 -22.39 -8.38 54.10
N GLU A 846 -23.49 -7.86 53.51
CA GLU A 846 -24.74 -8.57 53.14
C GLU A 846 -24.99 -9.86 53.96
N CYS A 847 -25.56 -9.70 55.15
CA CYS A 847 -25.68 -10.74 56.17
C CYS A 847 -26.27 -12.05 55.64
N LYS A 848 -25.43 -13.08 55.45
CA LYS A 848 -25.88 -14.42 55.08
C LYS A 848 -26.20 -15.23 56.32
N ILE A 849 -27.47 -15.20 56.67
CA ILE A 849 -28.14 -15.95 57.74
C ILE A 849 -27.59 -17.37 57.91
N GLU A 850 -27.32 -18.07 56.81
CA GLU A 850 -26.88 -19.47 56.86
C GLU A 850 -25.43 -19.66 57.32
N SER A 851 -24.51 -18.75 56.96
CA SER A 851 -23.12 -18.79 57.44
C SER A 851 -23.05 -18.52 58.94
N VAL A 852 -23.88 -17.59 59.43
CA VAL A 852 -24.05 -17.30 60.86
C VAL A 852 -24.61 -18.52 61.59
N ARG A 853 -25.66 -19.16 61.04
CA ARG A 853 -26.23 -20.40 61.59
C ARG A 853 -25.22 -21.53 61.69
N LEU A 854 -24.47 -21.80 60.62
CA LEU A 854 -23.47 -22.87 60.59
C LEU A 854 -22.34 -22.65 61.61
N LEU A 855 -21.90 -21.39 61.80
CA LEU A 855 -20.91 -21.05 62.82
C LEU A 855 -21.47 -21.26 64.24
N LEU A 856 -22.69 -20.78 64.52
CA LEU A 856 -23.35 -20.96 65.83
C LEU A 856 -23.63 -22.44 66.14
N ASP A 857 -24.07 -23.22 65.14
CA ASP A 857 -24.35 -24.65 65.27
C ASP A 857 -23.07 -25.47 65.53
N ASN A 858 -21.90 -24.94 65.15
CA ASN A 858 -20.60 -25.51 65.49
C ASN A 858 -19.92 -24.81 66.69
N GLY A 859 -20.68 -24.00 67.46
CA GLY A 859 -20.26 -23.50 68.76
C GLY A 859 -19.57 -22.13 68.79
N ALA A 860 -19.77 -21.29 67.77
CA ALA A 860 -19.20 -19.93 67.75
C ALA A 860 -19.71 -19.06 68.91
N ASP A 861 -18.80 -18.37 69.59
CA ASP A 861 -19.11 -17.45 70.69
C ASP A 861 -19.63 -16.10 70.17
N ILE A 862 -20.92 -15.86 70.40
CA ILE A 862 -21.60 -14.61 70.05
C ILE A 862 -21.20 -13.42 70.95
N SER A 863 -20.61 -13.70 72.12
CA SER A 863 -20.20 -12.69 73.09
C SER A 863 -18.74 -12.26 72.95
N ALA A 864 -17.98 -12.87 72.03
CA ALA A 864 -16.60 -12.51 71.77
C ALA A 864 -16.49 -11.04 71.38
N VAL A 865 -15.51 -10.32 71.92
CA VAL A 865 -15.22 -8.93 71.55
C VAL A 865 -13.92 -8.86 70.76
N ASP A 866 -13.92 -8.03 69.73
CA ASP A 866 -12.73 -7.66 68.98
C ASP A 866 -11.85 -6.66 69.75
N ASP A 867 -10.71 -6.26 69.18
CA ASP A 867 -9.75 -5.36 69.85
C ASP A 867 -10.30 -3.94 70.06
N GLU A 868 -11.39 -3.56 69.38
CA GLU A 868 -12.12 -2.31 69.56
C GLU A 868 -13.28 -2.45 70.57
N GLY A 869 -13.44 -3.63 71.18
CA GLY A 869 -14.51 -3.93 72.15
C GLY A 869 -15.87 -4.20 71.50
N LEU A 870 -15.93 -4.38 70.18
CA LEU A 870 -17.16 -4.65 69.45
C LEU A 870 -17.45 -6.14 69.42
N THR A 871 -18.69 -6.51 69.74
CA THR A 871 -19.20 -7.89 69.53
C THR A 871 -19.62 -8.09 68.06
N PRO A 872 -19.81 -9.33 67.57
CA PRO A 872 -20.23 -9.59 66.20
C PRO A 872 -21.53 -8.86 65.83
N LEU A 873 -22.45 -8.69 66.79
CA LEU A 873 -23.72 -8.00 66.59
C LEU A 873 -23.57 -6.51 66.23
N HIS A 874 -22.47 -5.87 66.62
CA HIS A 874 -22.23 -4.45 66.29
C HIS A 874 -21.94 -4.23 64.80
N TYR A 875 -21.59 -5.29 64.06
CA TYR A 875 -21.27 -5.21 62.63
C TYR A 875 -22.50 -5.34 61.71
N ILE A 876 -23.70 -5.58 62.27
CA ILE A 876 -24.95 -5.73 61.53
C ILE A 876 -25.40 -4.38 60.93
N SER A 877 -25.44 -4.27 59.60
CA SER A 877 -25.88 -3.06 58.89
C SER A 877 -27.36 -3.03 58.49
N GLU A 878 -28.05 -4.18 58.46
CA GLU A 878 -29.50 -4.32 58.15
C GLU A 878 -30.20 -5.29 59.12
N PRO A 879 -31.51 -5.13 59.42
CA PRO A 879 -32.23 -6.04 60.33
C PRO A 879 -32.30 -7.47 59.78
N LEU A 880 -31.79 -8.45 60.54
CA LEU A 880 -31.88 -9.87 60.19
C LEU A 880 -33.34 -10.34 60.12
N ASP A 881 -33.62 -11.27 59.20
CA ASP A 881 -34.93 -11.91 59.09
C ASP A 881 -35.25 -12.76 60.33
N LEU A 882 -36.55 -12.84 60.70
CA LEU A 882 -37.08 -13.34 61.98
C LEU A 882 -36.63 -14.76 62.39
N SER A 883 -36.10 -15.55 61.45
CA SER A 883 -35.68 -16.94 61.67
C SER A 883 -34.27 -17.13 62.24
N VAL A 884 -33.47 -16.06 62.39
CA VAL A 884 -32.15 -16.09 63.07
C VAL A 884 -32.26 -15.63 64.53
N HIS A 885 -33.31 -14.86 64.83
CA HIS A 885 -33.61 -14.35 66.16
C HIS A 885 -33.97 -15.45 67.18
N GLU A 886 -34.34 -16.67 66.76
CA GLU A 886 -34.61 -17.79 67.69
C GLU A 886 -33.33 -18.44 68.27
N LYS A 887 -32.17 -18.30 67.62
CA LYS A 887 -30.87 -18.83 68.10
C LYS A 887 -29.88 -17.76 68.55
N ILE A 888 -30.16 -16.48 68.29
CA ILE A 888 -29.40 -15.34 68.81
C ILE A 888 -30.08 -14.85 70.10
N PRO A 889 -29.51 -15.09 71.30
CA PRO A 889 -29.98 -14.36 72.47
C PRO A 889 -29.75 -12.87 72.24
N TYR A 890 -30.84 -12.09 72.23
CA TYR A 890 -30.77 -10.63 72.15
C TYR A 890 -30.07 -10.14 73.42
N VAL A 891 -28.79 -9.81 73.32
CA VAL A 891 -28.09 -9.05 74.35
C VAL A 891 -28.20 -7.58 73.94
N SER A 892 -29.17 -6.87 74.52
CA SER A 892 -29.07 -5.42 74.57
C SER A 892 -28.03 -5.05 75.62
N ASN A 893 -27.40 -3.89 75.48
CA ASN A 893 -26.29 -3.40 76.31
C ASN A 893 -26.62 -3.21 77.81
N ASP A 894 -27.74 -3.74 78.33
CA ASP A 894 -28.05 -3.76 79.75
C ASP A 894 -28.81 -5.05 80.15
N ASN A 895 -28.12 -6.20 80.16
CA ASN A 895 -28.34 -7.38 81.03
C ASN A 895 -29.75 -7.68 81.64
N LYS A 896 -30.86 -7.50 80.91
CA LYS A 896 -32.22 -7.90 81.33
C LYS A 896 -33.09 -8.35 80.15
N LEU A 897 -33.55 -9.59 80.23
CA LEU A 897 -34.53 -10.24 79.34
C LEU A 897 -35.93 -9.63 79.48
N VAL A 898 -36.53 -9.12 78.39
CA VAL A 898 -37.97 -8.86 78.32
C VAL A 898 -38.52 -9.08 76.90
N ILE A 899 -39.64 -9.79 76.83
CA ILE A 899 -40.52 -10.03 75.66
C ILE A 899 -41.60 -8.93 75.66
N ASP A 900 -41.88 -8.23 74.56
CA ASP A 900 -43.24 -8.15 73.97
C ASP A 900 -43.38 -7.24 72.72
N ARG A 901 -44.42 -7.56 71.94
CA ARG A 901 -44.94 -6.92 70.71
C ARG A 901 -45.73 -5.61 70.98
N ALA A 902 -45.85 -4.83 69.90
CA ALA A 902 -46.92 -3.85 69.56
C ALA A 902 -46.65 -2.34 69.81
N ALA A 903 -46.64 -1.55 68.72
CA ALA A 903 -47.45 -0.33 68.55
C ALA A 903 -47.17 0.35 67.20
N ILE A 904 -48.24 0.49 66.40
CA ILE A 904 -48.37 1.28 65.17
C ILE A 904 -48.66 2.74 65.56
N GLY A 905 -48.22 3.75 64.79
CA GLY A 905 -48.79 5.09 64.93
C GLY A 905 -48.08 6.26 64.21
N ASP A 906 -48.24 6.32 62.89
CA ASP A 906 -48.62 7.48 62.05
C ASP A 906 -48.15 8.94 62.33
N ARG A 907 -47.74 9.58 61.23
CA ARG A 907 -47.79 11.02 60.82
C ARG A 907 -46.63 12.01 61.08
N GLN A 908 -45.97 12.28 59.94
CA GLN A 908 -45.75 13.56 59.24
C GLN A 908 -44.83 14.66 59.83
N SER A 909 -44.10 15.26 58.87
CA SER A 909 -43.52 16.61 58.79
C SER A 909 -42.20 16.93 59.50
N GLU A 910 -41.15 17.15 58.71
CA GLU A 910 -40.43 18.44 58.52
C GLU A 910 -39.21 18.20 57.58
N LEU A 911 -39.28 18.67 56.33
CA LEU A 911 -38.56 19.83 55.79
C LEU A 911 -37.05 19.64 55.52
N ASN A 912 -36.76 19.32 54.25
CA ASN A 912 -35.63 19.74 53.39
C ASN A 912 -34.33 20.28 54.03
N PHE A 913 -33.18 19.73 53.62
CA PHE A 913 -32.19 20.48 52.82
C PHE A 913 -31.18 19.57 52.08
N ASN A 914 -31.33 19.58 50.74
CA ASN A 914 -30.36 19.60 49.65
C ASN A 914 -29.39 18.45 49.26
N TYR A 915 -29.73 17.94 48.05
CA TYR A 915 -28.95 17.68 46.83
C TYR A 915 -27.90 16.54 46.85
N SER A 916 -28.16 15.40 46.20
CA SER A 916 -28.18 15.14 44.72
C SER A 916 -26.76 14.93 44.20
N LEU A 917 -26.39 13.90 43.43
CA LEU A 917 -26.99 13.19 42.30
C LEU A 917 -26.51 11.72 42.39
N GLY A 918 -27.28 10.66 42.12
CA GLY A 918 -28.10 10.45 40.93
C GLY A 918 -27.32 9.59 39.92
N ILE A 919 -27.68 8.31 39.78
CA ILE A 919 -28.17 7.69 38.53
C ILE A 919 -28.35 6.19 38.77
N SER A 920 -29.59 5.75 38.54
CA SER A 920 -30.03 4.38 38.42
C SER A 920 -29.71 3.83 37.02
N SER A 921 -29.36 2.55 36.96
CA SER A 921 -29.45 1.71 35.78
C SER A 921 -30.54 0.66 35.97
N THR A 922 -31.40 0.55 34.96
CA THR A 922 -31.98 -0.68 34.39
C THR A 922 -32.75 -1.64 35.32
N GLN A 923 -34.06 -1.79 35.11
CA GLN A 923 -34.68 -2.88 34.31
C GLN A 923 -34.61 -4.20 35.09
N THR A 924 -35.66 -4.95 35.39
CA THR A 924 -36.77 -5.49 34.59
C THR A 924 -37.62 -6.25 35.66
N THR A 925 -38.87 -6.71 35.52
CA THR A 925 -39.27 -7.83 34.67
C THR A 925 -40.68 -8.30 35.07
N GLN A 926 -41.27 -9.07 34.14
CA GLN A 926 -42.25 -10.15 34.34
C GLN A 926 -43.74 -9.75 34.52
N ILE A 927 -44.73 -10.47 33.99
CA ILE A 927 -44.77 -11.85 33.46
C ILE A 927 -46.00 -12.04 32.54
N SER A 928 -45.84 -12.95 31.57
CA SER A 928 -46.77 -13.82 30.81
C SER A 928 -48.28 -13.52 30.70
N THR A 929 -48.87 -13.82 29.53
CA THR A 929 -49.55 -15.11 29.24
C THR A 929 -49.91 -15.24 27.75
N ALA A 930 -50.03 -16.50 27.32
CA ALA A 930 -50.17 -16.96 25.93
C ALA A 930 -51.63 -17.28 25.53
N GLN A 931 -51.78 -17.67 24.24
CA GLN A 931 -52.96 -18.20 23.52
C GLN A 931 -53.80 -17.13 22.79
N SER A 932 -54.26 -17.29 21.54
CA SER A 932 -54.24 -18.39 20.57
C SER A 932 -54.74 -17.92 19.18
N SER A 933 -54.25 -18.58 18.13
CA SER A 933 -54.92 -18.98 16.86
C SER A 933 -55.72 -18.00 15.96
N SER A 934 -55.21 -17.90 14.71
CA SER A 934 -55.88 -18.16 13.42
C SER A 934 -56.96 -17.24 12.82
N SER A 935 -56.57 -16.54 11.74
CA SER A 935 -57.32 -16.18 10.50
C SER A 935 -56.39 -15.20 9.73
N GLU A 936 -56.08 -15.21 8.43
CA GLU A 936 -56.67 -15.68 7.19
C GLU A 936 -55.54 -16.03 6.19
N ARG A 937 -55.72 -17.13 5.46
CA ARG A 937 -55.17 -17.29 4.10
C ARG A 937 -56.34 -16.97 3.17
N GLU A 938 -56.13 -16.14 2.15
CA GLU A 938 -56.50 -16.47 0.76
C GLU A 938 -55.88 -15.48 -0.27
N ILE A 939 -55.14 -16.09 -1.21
CA ILE A 939 -55.16 -15.86 -2.67
C ILE A 939 -54.75 -14.48 -3.23
N ASN A 940 -53.61 -14.45 -3.94
CA ASN A 940 -53.62 -14.16 -5.39
C ASN A 940 -52.34 -14.59 -6.13
N LYS A 941 -52.54 -15.50 -7.10
CA LYS A 941 -51.67 -15.75 -8.27
C LYS A 941 -51.78 -14.57 -9.24
N ARG A 942 -50.82 -14.50 -10.20
CA ARG A 942 -50.71 -13.63 -11.41
C ARG A 942 -49.74 -12.45 -11.19
N THR A 943 -48.84 -12.05 -12.09
CA THR A 943 -48.63 -12.26 -13.53
C THR A 943 -47.28 -11.61 -13.87
N TYR A 944 -46.42 -12.22 -14.68
CA TYR A 944 -45.27 -11.52 -15.26
C TYR A 944 -45.79 -10.44 -16.23
N LYS A 945 -45.70 -9.16 -15.84
CA LYS A 945 -45.86 -8.05 -16.78
C LYS A 945 -44.58 -7.98 -17.62
N ASN A 946 -44.71 -8.21 -18.92
CA ASN A 946 -43.69 -7.83 -19.89
C ASN A 946 -43.68 -6.29 -19.96
N TYR A 947 -42.59 -5.68 -19.49
CA TYR A 947 -42.33 -4.25 -19.67
C TYR A 947 -41.80 -4.01 -21.08
N SER A 948 -42.20 -2.92 -21.73
CA SER A 948 -41.65 -2.60 -23.05
C SER A 948 -40.14 -2.29 -22.92
N PRO A 949 -39.31 -2.67 -23.89
CA PRO A 949 -37.88 -2.33 -23.89
C PRO A 949 -37.62 -0.83 -23.70
N GLU A 950 -38.52 0.01 -24.21
CA GLU A 950 -38.45 1.47 -24.10
C GLU A 950 -38.66 1.96 -22.67
N GLN A 951 -39.59 1.38 -21.90
CA GLN A 951 -39.80 1.72 -20.48
C GLN A 951 -38.59 1.35 -19.63
N LEU A 952 -37.96 0.20 -19.90
CA LEU A 952 -36.77 -0.25 -19.19
C LEU A 952 -35.56 0.63 -19.54
N LEU A 953 -35.42 1.02 -20.81
CA LEU A 953 -34.35 1.89 -21.28
C LEU A 953 -34.47 3.30 -20.68
N LEU A 954 -35.69 3.83 -20.60
CA LEU A 954 -35.95 5.13 -19.96
C LEU A 954 -35.58 5.09 -18.48
N ALA A 955 -35.99 4.06 -17.74
CA ALA A 955 -35.66 3.90 -16.33
C ALA A 955 -34.15 3.76 -16.09
N ILE A 956 -33.44 3.01 -16.94
CA ILE A 956 -31.97 2.88 -16.87
C ILE A 956 -31.28 4.21 -17.19
N LYS A 957 -31.75 4.94 -18.22
CA LYS A 957 -31.22 6.25 -18.60
C LYS A 957 -31.41 7.29 -17.47
N THR A 958 -32.56 7.25 -16.80
CA THR A 958 -32.86 8.14 -15.66
C THR A 958 -31.92 7.89 -14.47
N VAL A 959 -31.54 6.63 -14.23
CA VAL A 959 -30.57 6.25 -13.20
C VAL A 959 -29.13 6.59 -13.62
N ALA A 960 -28.76 6.35 -14.88
CA ALA A 960 -27.42 6.61 -15.40
C ALA A 960 -27.07 8.10 -15.46
N GLU A 961 -28.05 8.98 -15.72
CA GLU A 961 -27.89 10.44 -15.72
C GLU A 961 -27.86 11.06 -14.30
N GLN A 962 -27.80 10.24 -13.24
CA GLN A 962 -27.73 10.63 -11.81
C GLN A 962 -28.85 11.55 -11.27
N LYS A 963 -30.02 11.60 -11.92
CA LYS A 963 -31.13 12.46 -11.48
C LYS A 963 -32.04 11.85 -10.41
N MET A 964 -32.04 10.52 -10.23
CA MET A 964 -32.91 9.81 -9.26
C MET A 964 -32.27 8.52 -8.73
N SER A 965 -32.68 8.09 -7.53
CA SER A 965 -32.29 6.77 -7.00
C SER A 965 -32.94 5.64 -7.82
N PRO A 966 -32.32 4.44 -7.93
CA PRO A 966 -32.92 3.31 -8.65
C PRO A 966 -34.31 2.94 -8.15
N THR A 967 -34.58 3.16 -6.86
CA THR A 967 -35.89 2.92 -6.24
C THR A 967 -36.93 3.94 -6.72
N ALA A 968 -36.56 5.23 -6.77
CA ALA A 968 -37.44 6.29 -7.26
C ALA A 968 -37.65 6.21 -8.79
N ALA A 969 -36.63 5.83 -9.55
CA ALA A 969 -36.75 5.63 -11.00
C ALA A 969 -37.62 4.41 -11.34
N ALA A 970 -37.56 3.35 -10.52
CA ALA A 970 -38.43 2.19 -10.65
C ALA A 970 -39.90 2.55 -10.37
N GLU A 971 -40.16 3.34 -9.31
CA GLU A 971 -41.50 3.84 -8.98
C GLU A 971 -42.07 4.77 -10.06
N ALA A 972 -41.27 5.74 -10.52
CA ALA A 972 -41.69 6.71 -11.54
C ALA A 972 -42.01 6.07 -12.91
N ASN A 973 -41.37 4.95 -13.23
CA ASN A 973 -41.57 4.24 -14.50
C ASN A 973 -42.43 2.97 -14.35
N GLY A 974 -43.01 2.71 -13.18
CA GLY A 974 -43.90 1.59 -12.93
C GLY A 974 -43.24 0.20 -13.04
N ILE A 975 -41.94 0.09 -12.79
CA ILE A 975 -41.14 -1.14 -12.86
C ILE A 975 -40.80 -1.61 -11.43
N PRO A 976 -40.78 -2.92 -11.12
CA PRO A 976 -40.35 -3.42 -9.83
C PRO A 976 -38.88 -3.08 -9.61
N SER A 977 -38.56 -2.47 -8.45
CA SER A 977 -37.21 -2.04 -8.10
C SER A 977 -36.18 -3.16 -8.26
N ARG A 978 -36.51 -4.39 -7.86
CA ARG A 978 -35.65 -5.57 -8.00
C ARG A 978 -35.24 -5.86 -9.46
N THR A 979 -36.17 -5.73 -10.41
CA THR A 979 -35.92 -5.96 -11.84
C THR A 979 -34.96 -4.91 -12.42
N LEU A 980 -35.11 -3.65 -12.01
CA LEU A 980 -34.20 -2.58 -12.41
C LEU A 980 -32.81 -2.77 -11.79
N TYR A 981 -32.73 -3.17 -10.51
CA TYR A 981 -31.46 -3.50 -9.83
C TYR A 981 -30.72 -4.65 -10.50
N ASP A 982 -31.39 -5.75 -10.83
CA ASP A 982 -30.76 -6.91 -11.49
C ASP A 982 -30.22 -6.55 -12.88
N LYS A 983 -30.92 -5.67 -13.63
CA LYS A 983 -30.47 -5.18 -14.94
C LYS A 983 -29.32 -4.18 -14.82
N LEU A 984 -29.39 -3.21 -13.90
CA LEU A 984 -28.29 -2.28 -13.63
C LEU A 984 -27.01 -3.02 -13.23
N THR A 985 -27.15 -4.07 -12.42
CA THR A 985 -26.03 -4.95 -12.00
C THR A 985 -25.47 -5.74 -13.18
N LYS A 986 -26.34 -6.30 -14.05
CA LYS A 986 -25.92 -7.01 -15.27
C LYS A 986 -25.18 -6.10 -16.27
N TYR A 987 -25.50 -4.81 -16.30
CA TYR A 987 -24.87 -3.83 -17.20
C TYR A 987 -23.72 -3.03 -16.56
N GLY A 988 -23.28 -3.41 -15.35
CA GLY A 988 -22.11 -2.80 -14.69
C GLY A 988 -22.29 -1.35 -14.25
N ILE A 989 -23.53 -0.86 -14.13
CA ILE A 989 -23.81 0.50 -13.65
C ILE A 989 -23.73 0.48 -12.11
N PRO A 990 -22.81 1.23 -11.48
CA PRO A 990 -22.60 1.18 -10.03
C PRO A 990 -23.84 1.71 -9.29
N THR A 991 -24.47 0.86 -8.47
CA THR A 991 -25.54 1.26 -7.55
C THR A 991 -24.96 1.52 -6.15
N PRO A 992 -25.42 2.56 -5.42
CA PRO A 992 -24.93 2.83 -4.08
C PRO A 992 -25.29 1.64 -3.16
N LYS A 993 -24.27 0.95 -2.64
CA LYS A 993 -24.44 -0.19 -1.73
C LYS A 993 -25.22 0.24 -0.48
N LYS A 994 -26.28 -0.50 -0.15
CA LYS A 994 -26.92 -0.46 1.19
C LYS A 994 -25.82 -0.53 2.26
N ARG A 995 -25.73 0.49 3.11
CA ARG A 995 -25.02 0.39 4.39
C ARG A 995 -25.57 -0.84 5.13
N LYS A 996 -24.72 -1.83 5.36
CA LYS A 996 -25.00 -2.86 6.37
C LYS A 996 -25.21 -2.11 7.68
N SER A 997 -26.32 -2.39 8.34
CA SER A 997 -26.58 -1.98 9.71
C SER A 997 -25.44 -2.50 10.59
N ASP A 998 -24.63 -1.57 11.11
CA ASP A 998 -23.67 -1.85 12.15
C ASP A 998 -24.41 -2.40 13.37
N LYS A 999 -23.95 -3.56 13.83
CA LYS A 999 -24.30 -4.11 15.14
C LYS A 999 -23.88 -3.08 16.19
N VAL A 1000 -24.84 -2.63 16.97
CA VAL A 1000 -24.61 -1.85 18.18
C VAL A 1000 -23.93 -2.76 19.21
N SER A 1001 -22.64 -2.56 19.44
CA SER A 1001 -21.94 -2.91 20.68
C SER A 1001 -21.55 -1.61 21.39
N LYS A 1002 -21.80 -1.59 22.70
CA LYS A 1002 -21.85 -0.46 23.66
C LYS A 1002 -20.66 0.51 23.65
N PRO A 1003 -20.87 1.77 24.10
CA PRO A 1003 -19.80 2.73 24.36
C PRO A 1003 -19.17 2.49 25.75
N ILE A 1004 -17.83 2.52 25.82
CA ILE A 1004 -17.10 2.80 27.06
C ILE A 1004 -16.40 4.14 26.87
N SER A 1005 -16.76 5.10 27.73
CA SER A 1005 -16.11 6.40 27.86
C SER A 1005 -14.87 6.26 28.74
N SER A 1006 -13.71 6.64 28.20
CA SER A 1006 -12.55 7.05 28.99
C SER A 1006 -12.73 8.51 29.41
N ARG A 1007 -12.73 8.79 30.70
CA ARG A 1007 -12.35 10.11 31.24
C ARG A 1007 -11.27 9.86 32.28
N GLY A 1008 -10.02 10.09 31.87
CA GLY A 1008 -8.94 10.26 32.82
C GLY A 1008 -9.07 11.61 33.52
N LYS A 1009 -8.64 11.66 34.78
CA LYS A 1009 -7.99 12.83 35.35
C LYS A 1009 -6.87 12.33 36.28
N ASN A 1010 -5.64 12.72 35.98
CA ASN A 1010 -4.55 12.88 36.94
C ASN A 1010 -4.87 14.08 37.87
N PRO A 1011 -4.28 14.17 39.07
CA PRO A 1011 -2.84 14.06 39.36
C PRO A 1011 -2.30 12.65 39.50
#